data_AF-A0A2A5VJG1-F1
#
_entry.id   AF-A0A2A5VJG1-F1
#
_cell.length_a   1.000
_cell.length_b   1.000
_cell.length_c   1.000
_cell.angle_alpha   90.00
_cell.angle_beta   90.00
_cell.angle_gamma   90.00
#
_symmetry.space_group_name_H-M   'P 1'
#
loop_
_entity.id
_entity.type
_entity.pdbx_description
1 polymer ?
#
loop_
_entity_poly.entity_id
_entity_poly.type
_entity_poly.pdbx_seq_one_letter_code
_entity_poly.pdbx_strand_id
1 'polypeptide(L)'
;MAERHAKTHSQYEWGGTAIILSVLFMVQAFAPVAVSDVGFDEMTICQDSPSTLGGVCDDRTDGDDGTADVTDWVEGMFHFNMTSPTEIQFQASWAIREWDKSGMGLFNSVAMANALQSDNIMGNDGLPADVLRSAFDENTDPNDASSPTIQESLLSEIDGSISSFLSNWGGSSTPDTTWSDRVFIPDDSGTMSGVDCQLDPLLDSDGNAFEPPICISTNVNITLPIFSTYGLNGVSASNLDTALEGLLVMGSQITTNFDVRVNPGHKGTYAIQPPTYATVANAGGWVGDEVGEVDDDGVAYKSGLWSVDNRVNPNEPYLQADLDMTMGYRDVDGTDVVDVSPLDKSLDLRVSVDLSDESNSFIEVVVGIYQIQSSSMTSWGVPRLMPANKATIPVITSDGIRMAYHTGLMDLGDLSDNIPVSGIGQALASSKEGLTVAMGDFTWTSATQAPLDPGGLNHTHGFPCTRGVHYCMEGAVAMDDTYPVYMRSVSHTFPLSLADLLGGNLGDSGFMNSVSGEDLSKLLNSGVEFSTVLSDDAMESFIGDLLPNGVSADLTMTIVLPTWASTTGGGDSIVLTYRSSGNHDGNIGLTGSESFSWDHAICRDTANEGCFDNTPDVVCPSISKSCGYVEADLDIAEISISSLPVTKGVSIEFSLSVDLTVHRIALPEDSLDSMTSDTTSLELGVLPADLFRTLAEIGSRGDPLEKTFSLCDNGRSYCEQTVPLSSHNTTGLPAYAESLGKDIEYYIRDYSRDLVEEEGNGWGNLDMSGLVVDIQLPYNELVDNDDSIGDERGIVFSIDIPSVKITAGIDNSWIELIDIARGEGDLEGGVVATDPANTLVAPFLTPMVSAMGGLTDALSASMVSAEGIRIPTAGEEGLVPLVDVPTSKLSDMGPSEMGLSLFGFVTITMPLGIQLEDLTSSKGRLTSEIDNVSQRQVITYEIAPGVYDDSIGFNALLTPMWVISQIQFYLIGLLLFSLWRVRRRMTRKRRKRRAEALVALEESVASPVGYIPPQPTVEVLQVSDNGIVIKRRLVTT
;
A
#
# COMPACT_ATOMS: atom_id res chain seq x y z
N MET A 1 103.87 -90.54 38.01
CA MET A 1 104.97 -91.42 38.43
C MET A 1 104.46 -92.85 38.24
N ALA A 2 105.05 -93.61 37.32
CA ALA A 2 104.84 -95.04 37.02
C ALA A 2 103.43 -95.47 36.54
N GLU A 3 103.22 -96.40 35.61
CA GLU A 3 104.02 -97.12 34.60
C GLU A 3 103.02 -98.07 33.89
N ARG A 4 103.20 -98.30 32.57
CA ARG A 4 103.10 -99.63 31.89
C ARG A 4 101.73 -100.34 31.89
N HIS A 5 101.19 -100.95 30.83
CA HIS A 5 101.64 -101.67 29.62
C HIS A 5 100.33 -102.12 28.93
N ALA A 6 100.17 -102.46 27.64
CA ALA A 6 101.02 -102.53 26.47
C ALA A 6 100.14 -102.96 25.27
N LYS A 7 100.54 -102.51 24.07
CA LYS A 7 100.49 -103.19 22.74
C LYS A 7 99.10 -103.41 22.10
N THR A 8 98.85 -103.11 20.82
CA THR A 8 99.73 -103.11 19.63
C THR A 8 99.13 -102.27 18.49
N HIS A 9 100.02 -101.70 17.67
CA HIS A 9 99.83 -100.90 16.46
C HIS A 9 98.96 -101.53 15.34
N SER A 10 98.22 -100.69 14.60
CA SER A 10 98.56 -100.31 13.21
C SER A 10 97.71 -99.14 12.73
N GLN A 11 98.38 -98.10 12.23
CA GLN A 11 97.78 -96.99 11.47
C GLN A 11 97.18 -97.51 10.16
N TYR A 12 96.01 -97.00 9.79
CA TYR A 12 95.72 -96.69 8.39
C TYR A 12 94.87 -95.42 8.33
N GLU A 13 95.43 -94.43 7.65
CA GLU A 13 94.80 -93.17 7.30
C GLU A 13 93.83 -93.36 6.13
N TRP A 14 92.69 -92.69 6.31
CA TRP A 14 91.83 -92.03 5.33
C TRP A 14 90.99 -92.88 4.37
N GLY A 15 89.68 -92.61 4.45
CA GLY A 15 88.81 -92.56 3.29
C GLY A 15 87.81 -91.43 3.47
N GLY A 16 88.07 -90.28 2.85
CA GLY A 16 87.14 -89.15 2.69
C GLY A 16 85.84 -89.51 1.95
N THR A 17 85.60 -90.79 1.68
CA THR A 17 84.38 -91.35 1.12
C THR A 17 83.18 -91.21 2.06
N ALA A 18 83.36 -91.22 3.39
CA ALA A 18 82.24 -91.09 4.32
C ALA A 18 81.65 -89.67 4.37
N ILE A 19 82.48 -88.63 4.24
CA ILE A 19 82.03 -87.23 4.21
C ILE A 19 81.42 -86.91 2.83
N ILE A 20 82.00 -87.46 1.75
CA ILE A 20 81.44 -87.33 0.40
C ILE A 20 80.08 -88.02 0.28
N LEU A 21 79.86 -89.18 0.91
CA LEU A 21 78.56 -89.86 0.94
C LEU A 21 77.49 -89.10 1.74
N SER A 22 77.86 -88.47 2.86
CA SER A 22 76.92 -87.63 3.63
C SER A 22 76.57 -86.32 2.92
N VAL A 23 77.51 -85.73 2.17
CA VAL A 23 77.22 -84.57 1.31
C VAL A 23 76.39 -84.97 0.09
N LEU A 24 76.63 -86.15 -0.52
CA LEU A 24 75.79 -86.69 -1.60
C LEU A 24 74.35 -86.98 -1.15
N PHE A 25 74.14 -87.53 0.06
CA PHE A 25 72.80 -87.75 0.61
C PHE A 25 72.08 -86.44 1.02
N MET A 26 72.80 -85.38 1.41
CA MET A 26 72.20 -84.05 1.63
C MET A 26 71.89 -83.32 0.31
N VAL A 27 72.72 -83.48 -0.72
CA VAL A 27 72.49 -82.88 -2.06
C VAL A 27 71.32 -83.57 -2.78
N GLN A 28 71.06 -84.86 -2.51
CA GLN A 28 69.86 -85.57 -2.99
C GLN A 28 68.55 -85.14 -2.31
N ALA A 29 68.60 -84.39 -1.21
CA ALA A 29 67.42 -83.85 -0.53
C ALA A 29 67.18 -82.35 -0.81
N PHE A 30 68.12 -81.66 -1.48
CA PHE A 30 68.08 -80.21 -1.71
C PHE A 30 68.37 -79.80 -3.17
N ALA A 31 68.44 -80.75 -4.11
CA ALA A 31 68.40 -80.46 -5.53
C ALA A 31 67.01 -80.83 -6.08
N PRO A 32 66.20 -79.89 -6.60
CA PRO A 32 65.31 -80.25 -7.68
C PRO A 32 66.18 -80.78 -8.82
N VAL A 33 65.78 -81.93 -9.33
CA VAL A 33 66.30 -82.56 -10.53
C VAL A 33 66.18 -81.57 -11.67
N ALA A 34 67.30 -81.16 -12.25
CA ALA A 34 67.32 -80.69 -13.63
C ALA A 34 67.62 -81.90 -14.52
N VAL A 35 66.69 -82.13 -15.45
CA VAL A 35 66.70 -83.09 -16.55
C VAL A 35 66.34 -84.54 -16.17
N SER A 36 65.05 -84.78 -15.94
CA SER A 36 64.38 -85.89 -16.64
C SER A 36 64.20 -85.51 -18.10
N ASP A 37 64.07 -86.52 -18.96
CA ASP A 37 63.80 -86.40 -20.39
C ASP A 37 62.84 -85.25 -20.73
N VAL A 38 63.11 -84.63 -21.88
CA VAL A 38 62.11 -83.99 -22.74
C VAL A 38 60.99 -84.99 -23.08
N GLY A 39 60.17 -85.30 -22.10
CA GLY A 39 58.76 -85.57 -22.29
C GLY A 39 58.08 -84.22 -22.13
N PHE A 40 57.21 -83.88 -23.06
CA PHE A 40 56.30 -82.77 -22.89
C PHE A 40 55.52 -83.05 -21.58
N ASP A 41 55.75 -82.23 -20.55
CA ASP A 41 54.84 -82.09 -19.40
C ASP A 41 53.63 -81.36 -19.97
N GLU A 42 52.81 -82.14 -20.67
CA GLU A 42 51.68 -81.72 -21.46
C GLU A 42 50.44 -82.36 -20.87
N MET A 43 49.41 -81.55 -20.67
CA MET A 43 48.10 -82.02 -20.25
C MET A 43 47.63 -83.20 -21.12
N THR A 44 47.16 -84.24 -20.47
CA THR A 44 46.60 -85.46 -21.08
C THR A 44 45.58 -85.14 -22.16
N ILE A 45 44.82 -84.06 -22.00
CA ILE A 45 43.83 -83.60 -22.98
C ILE A 45 44.43 -83.10 -24.31
N CYS A 46 45.67 -82.62 -24.31
CA CYS A 46 46.34 -82.10 -25.51
C CYS A 46 47.27 -83.14 -26.16
N GLN A 47 47.59 -84.23 -25.46
CA GLN A 47 48.40 -85.32 -26.04
C GLN A 47 47.77 -85.91 -27.31
N ASP A 48 48.61 -86.18 -28.32
CA ASP A 48 48.21 -86.77 -29.60
C ASP A 48 47.59 -88.19 -29.44
N SER A 49 46.26 -88.28 -29.34
CA SER A 49 45.51 -89.55 -29.28
C SER A 49 44.13 -89.42 -29.94
N PRO A 50 43.54 -90.51 -30.47
CA PRO A 50 42.22 -90.47 -31.16
C PRO A 50 41.02 -90.05 -30.29
N SER A 51 41.25 -89.76 -29.01
CA SER A 51 40.23 -89.47 -28.01
C SER A 51 40.52 -88.22 -27.17
N THR A 52 41.49 -87.42 -27.59
CA THR A 52 42.02 -86.17 -26.99
C THR A 52 42.22 -85.14 -28.10
N LEU A 53 42.44 -83.86 -27.77
CA LEU A 53 42.44 -82.77 -28.74
C LEU A 53 43.64 -82.83 -29.71
N GLY A 54 44.81 -83.26 -29.22
CA GLY A 54 46.07 -83.04 -29.94
C GLY A 54 46.48 -81.56 -29.84
N GLY A 55 47.76 -81.25 -29.58
CA GLY A 55 48.17 -79.86 -29.42
C GLY A 55 49.47 -79.68 -28.63
N VAL A 56 49.62 -78.49 -28.07
CA VAL A 56 50.65 -78.14 -27.08
C VAL A 56 49.91 -77.37 -25.99
N CYS A 57 49.92 -77.90 -24.77
CA CYS A 57 49.36 -77.23 -23.61
C CYS A 57 50.28 -77.45 -22.42
N ASP A 58 50.53 -76.40 -21.67
CA ASP A 58 51.35 -76.47 -20.46
C ASP A 58 50.58 -77.15 -19.31
N ASP A 59 51.30 -77.66 -18.30
CA ASP A 59 50.68 -78.29 -17.14
C ASP A 59 49.81 -77.30 -16.33
N ARG A 60 48.59 -77.70 -15.95
CA ARG A 60 47.75 -76.95 -15.02
C ARG A 60 48.18 -77.20 -13.57
N THR A 61 48.38 -76.14 -12.78
CA THR A 61 48.51 -76.22 -11.32
C THR A 61 47.52 -75.31 -10.59
N ASP A 62 47.00 -75.77 -9.44
CA ASP A 62 46.10 -74.97 -8.59
C ASP A 62 46.78 -73.69 -8.04
N GLY A 63 48.11 -73.62 -8.08
CA GLY A 63 48.87 -72.47 -7.60
C GLY A 63 48.90 -71.30 -8.60
N ASP A 64 48.67 -71.60 -9.88
CA ASP A 64 48.66 -70.63 -10.97
C ASP A 64 47.23 -70.14 -11.29
N ASP A 65 46.20 -70.82 -10.75
CA ASP A 65 44.79 -70.45 -10.86
C ASP A 65 44.44 -69.28 -9.90
N GLY A 66 44.09 -68.14 -10.48
CA GLY A 66 43.67 -66.93 -9.75
C GLY A 66 42.22 -66.96 -9.25
N THR A 67 41.44 -67.97 -9.61
CA THR A 67 39.98 -68.05 -9.47
C THR A 67 39.53 -69.43 -8.97
N ALA A 68 40.18 -69.95 -7.92
CA ALA A 68 39.89 -71.28 -7.38
C ALA A 68 38.38 -71.54 -7.11
N ASP A 69 37.90 -72.71 -7.54
CA ASP A 69 36.51 -73.16 -7.44
C ASP A 69 35.49 -72.30 -8.24
N VAL A 70 35.96 -71.52 -9.22
CA VAL A 70 35.14 -70.74 -10.16
C VAL A 70 35.46 -71.17 -11.59
N THR A 71 34.46 -71.20 -12.47
CA THR A 71 34.59 -71.72 -13.83
C THR A 71 35.11 -70.72 -14.85
N ASP A 72 35.26 -69.45 -14.48
CA ASP A 72 35.64 -68.36 -15.37
C ASP A 72 36.79 -67.56 -14.73
N TRP A 73 37.72 -67.08 -15.56
CA TRP A 73 38.71 -66.09 -15.18
C TRP A 73 38.85 -65.07 -16.30
N VAL A 74 38.19 -63.92 -16.11
CA VAL A 74 38.14 -62.84 -17.10
C VAL A 74 38.48 -61.51 -16.46
N GLU A 75 39.50 -60.85 -16.98
CA GLU A 75 39.83 -59.48 -16.59
C GLU A 75 39.50 -58.54 -17.74
N GLY A 76 38.76 -57.46 -17.46
CA GLY A 76 38.21 -56.58 -18.48
C GLY A 76 38.40 -55.10 -18.18
N MET A 77 38.78 -54.34 -19.21
CA MET A 77 38.68 -52.88 -19.23
C MET A 77 37.47 -52.49 -20.07
N PHE A 78 36.63 -51.60 -19.54
CA PHE A 78 35.42 -51.11 -20.16
C PHE A 78 35.47 -49.59 -20.25
N HIS A 79 35.57 -49.07 -21.47
CA HIS A 79 35.61 -47.64 -21.76
C HIS A 79 34.24 -47.17 -22.28
N PHE A 80 33.67 -46.16 -21.63
CA PHE A 80 32.42 -45.52 -22.00
C PHE A 80 32.71 -44.07 -22.34
N ASN A 81 32.56 -43.71 -23.60
CA ASN A 81 32.68 -42.33 -24.07
C ASN A 81 31.30 -41.77 -24.36
N MET A 82 30.80 -40.88 -23.50
CA MET A 82 29.52 -40.22 -23.71
C MET A 82 29.67 -39.13 -24.76
N THR A 83 29.07 -39.33 -25.95
CA THR A 83 29.08 -38.33 -27.02
C THR A 83 27.94 -37.32 -26.91
N SER A 84 26.82 -37.76 -26.31
CA SER A 84 25.68 -36.93 -25.96
C SER A 84 24.97 -37.57 -24.74
N PRO A 85 24.00 -36.88 -24.11
CA PRO A 85 23.20 -37.44 -23.02
C PRO A 85 22.44 -38.72 -23.38
N THR A 86 22.24 -38.99 -24.68
CA THR A 86 21.50 -40.15 -25.18
C THR A 86 22.37 -41.18 -25.89
N GLU A 87 23.65 -40.90 -26.14
CA GLU A 87 24.53 -41.78 -26.92
C GLU A 87 25.89 -41.99 -26.25
N ILE A 88 26.23 -43.25 -26.01
CA ILE A 88 27.50 -43.67 -25.42
C ILE A 88 28.21 -44.64 -26.36
N GLN A 89 29.45 -44.33 -26.72
CA GLN A 89 30.35 -45.27 -27.38
C GLN A 89 31.00 -46.15 -26.34
N PHE A 90 30.80 -47.46 -26.46
CA PHE A 90 31.34 -48.46 -25.57
C PHE A 90 32.44 -49.25 -26.27
N GLN A 91 33.57 -49.37 -25.60
CA GLN A 91 34.65 -50.27 -26.00
C GLN A 91 35.00 -51.15 -24.81
N ALA A 92 35.12 -52.46 -25.02
CA ALA A 92 35.67 -53.34 -24.00
C ALA A 92 36.85 -54.14 -24.51
N SER A 93 37.78 -54.43 -23.63
CA SER A 93 38.94 -55.28 -23.87
C SER A 93 39.03 -56.31 -22.76
N TRP A 94 38.99 -57.60 -23.10
CA TRP A 94 39.05 -58.68 -22.11
C TRP A 94 40.32 -59.51 -22.32
N ALA A 95 40.88 -59.99 -21.22
CA ALA A 95 41.86 -61.06 -21.15
C ALA A 95 41.19 -62.27 -20.48
N ILE A 96 41.03 -63.34 -21.25
CA ILE A 96 40.36 -64.57 -20.87
C ILE A 96 41.44 -65.60 -20.56
N ARG A 97 41.46 -66.07 -19.32
CA ARG A 97 42.43 -67.05 -18.80
C ARG A 97 41.78 -68.41 -18.57
N GLU A 98 40.50 -68.39 -18.23
CA GLU A 98 39.67 -69.58 -18.03
C GLU A 98 38.22 -69.26 -18.43
N TRP A 99 37.51 -70.22 -19.01
CA TRP A 99 36.12 -70.08 -19.43
C TRP A 99 35.29 -71.33 -19.16
N ASP A 100 34.00 -71.15 -18.84
CA ASP A 100 33.08 -72.24 -18.57
C ASP A 100 32.88 -73.20 -19.76
N LYS A 101 33.01 -74.50 -19.49
CA LYS A 101 32.87 -75.55 -20.50
C LYS A 101 31.42 -75.91 -20.84
N SER A 102 30.43 -75.40 -20.10
CA SER A 102 29.04 -75.85 -20.25
C SER A 102 28.44 -75.55 -21.64
N GLY A 103 28.92 -74.50 -22.32
CA GLY A 103 28.55 -74.15 -23.69
C GLY A 103 29.25 -74.98 -24.78
N MET A 104 30.30 -75.73 -24.43
CA MET A 104 31.18 -76.43 -25.38
C MET A 104 30.96 -77.95 -25.34
N GLY A 105 30.08 -78.45 -26.22
CA GLY A 105 29.63 -79.85 -26.25
C GLY A 105 30.74 -80.91 -26.34
N LEU A 106 31.89 -80.57 -26.93
CA LEU A 106 33.05 -81.43 -27.16
C LEU A 106 33.59 -82.04 -25.85
N PHE A 107 33.63 -81.23 -24.79
CA PHE A 107 34.20 -81.59 -23.49
C PHE A 107 33.27 -82.47 -22.64
N ASN A 108 32.02 -82.68 -23.06
CA ASN A 108 31.05 -83.52 -22.36
C ASN A 108 31.19 -85.02 -22.67
N SER A 109 32.05 -85.40 -23.61
CA SER A 109 32.30 -86.81 -23.91
C SER A 109 33.05 -87.51 -22.76
N VAL A 110 32.77 -88.80 -22.54
CA VAL A 110 33.41 -89.58 -21.45
C VAL A 110 34.93 -89.60 -21.59
N ALA A 111 35.47 -89.56 -22.81
CA ALA A 111 36.91 -89.52 -23.03
C ALA A 111 37.52 -88.18 -22.61
N MET A 112 36.95 -87.06 -23.07
CA MET A 112 37.42 -85.72 -22.71
C MET A 112 37.25 -85.43 -21.22
N ALA A 113 36.15 -85.84 -20.61
CA ALA A 113 35.93 -85.68 -19.17
C ALA A 113 36.95 -86.45 -18.31
N ASN A 114 37.38 -87.64 -18.73
CA ASN A 114 38.44 -88.38 -18.05
C ASN A 114 39.83 -87.74 -18.24
N ALA A 115 40.08 -87.12 -19.41
CA ALA A 115 41.31 -86.38 -19.67
C ALA A 115 41.39 -85.12 -18.80
N LEU A 116 40.33 -84.30 -18.77
CA LEU A 116 40.21 -83.14 -17.88
C LEU A 116 40.46 -83.52 -16.41
N GLN A 117 39.87 -84.62 -15.93
CA GLN A 117 40.09 -85.08 -14.56
C GLN A 117 41.54 -85.55 -14.29
N SER A 118 42.22 -86.11 -15.31
CA SER A 118 43.64 -86.49 -15.22
C SER A 118 44.54 -85.26 -15.08
N ASP A 119 44.14 -84.14 -15.68
CA ASP A 119 44.87 -82.87 -15.72
C ASP A 119 44.46 -81.91 -14.60
N ASN A 120 43.80 -82.42 -13.55
CA ASN A 120 43.33 -81.64 -12.40
C ASN A 120 42.35 -80.50 -12.77
N ILE A 121 41.56 -80.68 -13.84
CA ILE A 121 40.43 -79.82 -14.21
C ILE A 121 39.14 -80.52 -13.77
N MET A 122 38.61 -80.11 -12.62
CA MET A 122 37.44 -80.71 -11.99
C MET A 122 36.11 -80.08 -12.50
N GLY A 123 34.98 -80.47 -11.89
CA GLY A 123 33.66 -80.00 -12.31
C GLY A 123 33.34 -78.54 -11.95
N ASN A 124 34.11 -77.98 -11.02
CA ASN A 124 34.09 -76.61 -10.52
C ASN A 124 35.12 -75.70 -11.21
N ASP A 125 35.93 -76.27 -12.11
CA ASP A 125 36.95 -75.54 -12.87
C ASP A 125 36.50 -75.38 -14.33
N GLY A 126 36.91 -74.26 -14.93
CA GLY A 126 36.71 -73.98 -16.35
C GLY A 126 37.79 -74.62 -17.22
N LEU A 127 37.85 -74.18 -18.47
CA LEU A 127 38.89 -74.57 -19.42
C LEU A 127 39.98 -73.48 -19.43
N PRO A 128 41.24 -73.83 -19.08
CA PRO A 128 42.36 -72.91 -19.22
C PRO A 128 42.55 -72.43 -20.67
N ALA A 129 43.18 -71.27 -20.85
CA ALA A 129 43.41 -70.64 -22.15
C ALA A 129 44.10 -71.57 -23.16
N ASP A 130 45.07 -72.38 -22.73
CA ASP A 130 45.76 -73.38 -23.58
C ASP A 130 44.81 -74.41 -24.16
N VAL A 131 43.91 -74.94 -23.33
CA VAL A 131 42.91 -75.94 -23.73
C VAL A 131 41.94 -75.33 -24.73
N LEU A 132 41.52 -74.08 -24.49
CA LEU A 132 40.64 -73.34 -25.40
C LEU A 132 41.31 -73.10 -26.75
N ARG A 133 42.57 -72.63 -26.76
CA ARG A 133 43.37 -72.41 -27.97
C ARG A 133 43.52 -73.69 -28.79
N SER A 134 43.92 -74.77 -28.13
CA SER A 134 44.12 -76.08 -28.78
C SER A 134 42.82 -76.67 -29.33
N ALA A 135 41.66 -76.26 -28.80
CA ALA A 135 40.35 -76.70 -29.27
C ALA A 135 39.69 -75.78 -30.31
N PHE A 136 40.29 -74.64 -30.69
CA PHE A 136 39.62 -73.64 -31.54
C PHE A 136 39.10 -74.16 -32.88
N ASP A 137 39.87 -75.02 -33.55
CA ASP A 137 39.51 -75.60 -34.85
C ASP A 137 38.53 -76.78 -34.72
N GLU A 138 38.26 -77.25 -33.51
CA GLU A 138 37.36 -78.37 -33.26
C GLU A 138 35.89 -77.94 -33.25
N ASN A 139 35.02 -78.86 -33.69
CA ASN A 139 33.58 -78.64 -33.71
C ASN A 139 32.98 -78.85 -32.32
N THR A 140 32.05 -77.97 -31.92
CA THR A 140 31.34 -78.05 -30.63
C THR A 140 30.58 -79.37 -30.45
N ASP A 141 30.04 -79.96 -31.52
CA ASP A 141 29.60 -81.37 -31.52
C ASP A 141 30.48 -82.17 -32.50
N PRO A 142 31.35 -83.07 -31.99
CA PRO A 142 32.22 -83.87 -32.84
C PRO A 142 31.46 -84.83 -33.78
N ASN A 143 30.15 -85.03 -33.58
CA ASN A 143 29.30 -85.85 -34.44
C ASN A 143 28.53 -85.04 -35.50
N ASP A 144 28.56 -83.71 -35.44
CA ASP A 144 27.91 -82.82 -36.40
C ASP A 144 28.94 -81.87 -37.03
N ALA A 145 29.34 -82.18 -38.27
CA ALA A 145 30.27 -81.35 -39.05
C ALA A 145 29.72 -79.97 -39.46
N SER A 146 28.44 -79.68 -39.16
CA SER A 146 27.83 -78.36 -39.34
C SER A 146 27.66 -77.56 -38.04
N SER A 147 28.06 -78.14 -36.89
CA SER A 147 28.14 -77.41 -35.64
C SER A 147 29.25 -76.35 -35.70
N PRO A 148 29.10 -75.21 -35.00
CA PRO A 148 30.12 -74.18 -34.97
C PRO A 148 31.40 -74.70 -34.33
N THR A 149 32.53 -74.12 -34.73
CA THR A 149 33.80 -74.36 -34.06
C THR A 149 33.79 -73.83 -32.62
N ILE A 150 34.66 -74.34 -31.76
CA ILE A 150 34.83 -73.81 -30.39
C ILE A 150 35.14 -72.31 -30.45
N GLN A 151 35.96 -71.88 -31.41
CA GLN A 151 36.28 -70.46 -31.61
C GLN A 151 35.04 -69.60 -31.92
N GLU A 152 34.19 -70.05 -32.84
CA GLU A 152 32.94 -69.34 -33.19
C GLU A 152 31.92 -69.38 -32.03
N SER A 153 31.84 -70.49 -31.31
CA SER A 153 30.96 -70.63 -30.13
C SER A 153 31.37 -69.70 -29.01
N LEU A 154 32.67 -69.63 -28.69
CA LEU A 154 33.22 -68.75 -27.68
C LEU A 154 32.95 -67.28 -28.01
N LEU A 155 33.17 -66.87 -29.27
CA LEU A 155 32.88 -65.50 -29.70
C LEU A 155 31.37 -65.18 -29.62
N SER A 156 30.51 -66.14 -29.96
CA SER A 156 29.06 -65.99 -29.81
C SER A 156 28.61 -65.90 -28.34
N GLU A 157 29.24 -66.64 -27.43
CA GLU A 157 28.96 -66.58 -25.99
C GLU A 157 29.42 -65.24 -25.39
N ILE A 158 30.59 -64.76 -25.82
CA ILE A 158 31.13 -63.44 -25.46
C ILE A 158 30.18 -62.32 -25.93
N ASP A 159 29.73 -62.33 -27.18
CA ASP A 159 28.78 -61.36 -27.70
C ASP A 159 27.45 -61.40 -26.95
N GLY A 160 27.00 -62.60 -26.58
CA GLY A 160 25.84 -62.82 -25.73
C GLY A 160 26.01 -62.24 -24.33
N SER A 161 27.19 -62.42 -23.71
CA SER A 161 27.55 -61.88 -22.40
C SER A 161 27.60 -60.34 -22.43
N ILE A 162 28.25 -59.74 -23.43
CA ILE A 162 28.30 -58.28 -23.63
C ILE A 162 26.90 -57.72 -23.86
N SER A 163 26.10 -58.36 -24.72
CA SER A 163 24.72 -57.93 -24.99
C SER A 163 23.86 -58.01 -23.73
N SER A 164 24.02 -59.06 -22.92
CA SER A 164 23.34 -59.21 -21.63
C SER A 164 23.77 -58.14 -20.63
N PHE A 165 25.07 -57.84 -20.55
CA PHE A 165 25.61 -56.77 -19.70
C PHE A 165 25.01 -55.40 -20.06
N LEU A 166 25.01 -55.04 -21.34
CA LEU A 166 24.53 -53.75 -21.84
C LEU A 166 23.01 -53.60 -21.83
N SER A 167 22.26 -54.72 -21.75
CA SER A 167 20.79 -54.70 -21.76
C SER A 167 20.17 -53.90 -20.60
N ASN A 168 20.90 -53.69 -19.51
CA ASN A 168 20.45 -52.90 -18.36
C ASN A 168 20.63 -51.38 -18.55
N TRP A 169 21.42 -50.95 -19.54
CA TRP A 169 21.80 -49.54 -19.74
C TRP A 169 20.93 -48.84 -20.79
N GLY A 170 20.43 -49.57 -21.79
CA GLY A 170 19.60 -49.00 -22.84
C GLY A 170 19.49 -49.89 -24.07
N GLY A 171 19.16 -49.30 -25.21
CA GLY A 171 19.28 -49.99 -26.50
C GLY A 171 20.75 -50.04 -26.91
N SER A 172 21.24 -51.19 -27.38
CA SER A 172 22.61 -51.33 -27.88
C SER A 172 22.63 -51.82 -29.32
N SER A 173 23.66 -51.45 -30.08
CA SER A 173 23.97 -52.10 -31.36
C SER A 173 24.46 -53.54 -31.13
N THR A 174 24.46 -54.34 -32.19
CA THR A 174 25.14 -55.65 -32.14
C THR A 174 26.63 -55.44 -31.83
N PRO A 175 27.22 -56.21 -30.89
CA PRO A 175 28.65 -56.17 -30.63
C PRO A 175 29.47 -56.50 -31.88
N ASP A 176 30.52 -55.71 -32.11
CA ASP A 176 31.55 -55.98 -33.11
C ASP A 176 32.82 -56.45 -32.39
N THR A 177 32.90 -57.76 -32.15
CA THR A 177 33.97 -58.39 -31.35
C THR A 177 35.03 -59.00 -32.25
N THR A 178 36.29 -58.68 -31.96
CA THR A 178 37.47 -59.16 -32.69
C THR A 178 38.54 -59.64 -31.71
N TRP A 179 39.36 -60.59 -32.13
CA TRP A 179 40.52 -61.02 -31.36
C TRP A 179 41.63 -59.96 -31.38
N SER A 180 42.38 -59.83 -30.29
CA SER A 180 43.50 -58.87 -30.17
C SER A 180 44.77 -59.57 -29.72
N ASP A 181 45.90 -59.19 -30.31
CA ASP A 181 47.24 -59.68 -29.91
C ASP A 181 47.74 -59.04 -28.60
N ARG A 182 47.13 -57.91 -28.20
CA ARG A 182 47.48 -57.19 -26.97
C ARG A 182 46.31 -56.37 -26.45
N VAL A 183 46.11 -56.33 -25.14
CA VAL A 183 45.11 -55.47 -24.47
C VAL A 183 45.74 -54.69 -23.32
N PHE A 184 45.13 -53.59 -22.92
CA PHE A 184 45.59 -52.78 -21.79
C PHE A 184 44.58 -52.89 -20.65
N ILE A 185 45.01 -53.49 -19.54
CA ILE A 185 44.18 -53.77 -18.37
C ILE A 185 45.00 -53.39 -17.13
N PRO A 186 44.37 -52.82 -16.08
CA PRO A 186 45.08 -52.48 -14.85
C PRO A 186 45.48 -53.74 -14.08
N ASP A 187 46.72 -53.75 -13.61
CA ASP A 187 47.21 -54.79 -12.70
C ASP A 187 46.54 -54.70 -11.31
N ASP A 188 46.90 -55.60 -10.40
CA ASP A 188 46.36 -55.58 -9.02
C ASP A 188 46.80 -54.37 -8.19
N SER A 189 47.76 -53.58 -8.68
CA SER A 189 48.13 -52.29 -8.09
C SER A 189 47.32 -51.12 -8.66
N GLY A 190 46.46 -51.37 -9.66
CA GLY A 190 45.68 -50.37 -10.39
C GLY A 190 46.47 -49.67 -11.51
N THR A 191 47.69 -50.12 -11.82
CA THR A 191 48.51 -49.52 -12.88
C THR A 191 48.16 -50.15 -14.22
N MET A 192 47.84 -49.34 -15.23
CA MET A 192 47.61 -49.83 -16.59
C MET A 192 48.83 -50.57 -17.13
N SER A 193 48.66 -51.86 -17.45
CA SER A 193 49.69 -52.71 -18.04
C SER A 193 49.22 -53.30 -19.36
N GLY A 194 50.15 -53.52 -20.29
CA GLY A 194 49.83 -54.19 -21.55
C GLY A 194 49.99 -55.70 -21.38
N VAL A 195 48.90 -56.43 -21.56
CA VAL A 195 48.83 -57.90 -21.55
C VAL A 195 48.97 -58.39 -22.99
N ASP A 196 50.02 -59.17 -23.25
CA ASP A 196 50.28 -59.79 -24.56
C ASP A 196 49.51 -61.11 -24.66
N CYS A 197 48.84 -61.35 -25.78
CA CYS A 197 47.87 -62.43 -25.95
C CYS A 197 48.27 -63.32 -27.13
N GLN A 198 47.85 -64.59 -27.09
CA GLN A 198 48.16 -65.54 -28.16
C GLN A 198 46.92 -66.37 -28.53
N LEU A 199 46.80 -66.68 -29.82
CA LEU A 199 45.79 -67.60 -30.35
C LEU A 199 46.42 -68.88 -30.89
N ASP A 200 47.68 -68.84 -31.35
CA ASP A 200 48.38 -70.01 -31.88
C ASP A 200 48.95 -70.87 -30.73
N PRO A 201 48.44 -72.11 -30.51
CA PRO A 201 48.92 -72.98 -29.45
C PRO A 201 50.40 -73.38 -29.61
N LEU A 202 51.00 -73.25 -30.80
CA LEU A 202 52.42 -73.58 -31.03
C LEU A 202 53.39 -72.52 -30.50
N LEU A 203 52.88 -71.34 -30.13
CA LEU A 203 53.66 -70.21 -29.63
C LEU A 203 53.57 -70.08 -28.10
N ASP A 204 53.10 -71.14 -27.45
CA ASP A 204 52.84 -71.29 -26.03
C ASP A 204 53.96 -72.09 -25.37
N SER A 205 54.71 -71.48 -24.45
CA SER A 205 55.91 -72.13 -23.85
C SER A 205 56.38 -71.47 -22.56
N ASP A 206 55.45 -70.96 -21.76
CA ASP A 206 55.76 -70.27 -20.52
C ASP A 206 55.60 -71.15 -19.26
N GLY A 207 55.01 -72.33 -19.42
CA GLY A 207 54.81 -73.32 -18.37
C GLY A 207 53.56 -73.08 -17.53
N ASN A 208 52.61 -72.27 -17.98
CA ASN A 208 51.39 -71.94 -17.26
C ASN A 208 50.16 -72.00 -18.17
N ALA A 209 49.27 -72.97 -17.93
CA ALA A 209 48.06 -73.19 -18.74
C ALA A 209 47.05 -72.01 -18.85
N PHE A 210 47.21 -70.95 -18.04
CA PHE A 210 46.37 -69.75 -18.02
C PHE A 210 47.01 -68.53 -18.72
N GLU A 211 48.29 -68.62 -19.09
CA GLU A 211 49.08 -67.58 -19.74
C GLU A 211 49.64 -68.13 -21.07
N PRO A 212 49.90 -67.29 -22.09
CA PRO A 212 49.28 -65.98 -22.28
C PRO A 212 47.74 -66.11 -22.36
N PRO A 213 46.94 -65.07 -22.06
CA PRO A 213 45.49 -65.15 -22.17
C PRO A 213 45.02 -65.05 -23.63
N ILE A 214 43.77 -65.41 -23.86
CA ILE A 214 43.04 -65.11 -25.09
C ILE A 214 42.41 -63.72 -24.93
N CYS A 215 42.63 -62.82 -25.90
CA CYS A 215 42.13 -61.45 -25.78
C CYS A 215 41.18 -61.04 -26.90
N ILE A 216 40.21 -60.23 -26.51
CA ILE A 216 39.21 -59.66 -27.41
C ILE A 216 39.15 -58.14 -27.26
N SER A 217 38.70 -57.47 -28.32
CA SER A 217 38.22 -56.10 -28.29
C SER A 217 36.83 -56.06 -28.93
N THR A 218 35.91 -55.34 -28.30
CA THR A 218 34.53 -55.18 -28.76
C THR A 218 34.15 -53.71 -28.79
N ASN A 219 33.34 -53.31 -29.77
CA ASN A 219 32.76 -51.97 -29.87
C ASN A 219 31.23 -52.06 -29.97
N VAL A 220 30.54 -51.20 -29.21
CA VAL A 220 29.08 -51.10 -29.19
C VAL A 220 28.67 -49.63 -29.09
N ASN A 221 27.60 -49.24 -29.78
CA ASN A 221 26.95 -47.96 -29.54
C ASN A 221 25.72 -48.17 -28.66
N ILE A 222 25.62 -47.45 -27.54
CA ILE A 222 24.52 -47.53 -26.59
C ILE A 222 23.66 -46.28 -26.74
N THR A 223 22.35 -46.47 -26.85
CA THR A 223 21.33 -45.42 -26.84
C THR A 223 20.57 -45.46 -25.52
N LEU A 224 20.68 -44.37 -24.75
CA LEU A 224 20.02 -44.20 -23.47
C LEU A 224 18.60 -43.67 -23.64
N PRO A 225 17.57 -44.28 -23.01
CA PRO A 225 16.22 -43.75 -23.05
C PRO A 225 16.09 -42.50 -22.18
N ILE A 226 15.57 -41.40 -22.74
CA ILE A 226 15.46 -40.10 -22.04
C ILE A 226 14.66 -40.22 -20.73
N PHE A 227 13.49 -40.86 -20.78
CA PHE A 227 12.60 -40.97 -19.61
C PHE A 227 13.20 -41.80 -18.47
N SER A 228 13.79 -42.97 -18.75
CA SER A 228 14.37 -43.80 -17.69
C SER A 228 15.66 -43.22 -17.12
N THR A 229 16.43 -42.51 -17.94
CA THR A 229 17.74 -41.97 -17.54
C THR A 229 17.60 -40.69 -16.73
N TYR A 230 16.79 -39.74 -17.22
CA TYR A 230 16.67 -38.38 -16.66
C TYR A 230 15.29 -38.06 -16.06
N GLY A 231 14.28 -38.91 -16.26
CA GLY A 231 12.91 -38.65 -15.78
C GLY A 231 12.12 -37.65 -16.62
N LEU A 232 12.58 -37.35 -17.84
CA LEU A 232 12.00 -36.32 -18.70
C LEU A 232 11.09 -36.91 -19.78
N ASN A 233 10.02 -36.18 -20.12
CA ASN A 233 9.10 -36.51 -21.20
C ASN A 233 9.02 -35.36 -22.21
N GLY A 234 8.85 -35.67 -23.49
CA GLY A 234 8.54 -34.67 -24.53
C GLY A 234 9.73 -33.89 -25.12
N VAL A 235 10.95 -34.06 -24.59
CA VAL A 235 12.17 -33.42 -25.11
C VAL A 235 12.82 -34.31 -26.18
N SER A 236 13.25 -33.73 -27.30
CA SER A 236 14.04 -34.45 -28.33
C SER A 236 15.48 -34.67 -27.87
N ALA A 237 16.18 -35.67 -28.41
CA ALA A 237 17.59 -35.92 -28.07
C ALA A 237 18.49 -34.69 -28.29
N SER A 238 18.31 -33.97 -29.41
CA SER A 238 19.07 -32.76 -29.70
C SER A 238 18.78 -31.62 -28.74
N ASN A 239 17.51 -31.45 -28.34
CA ASN A 239 17.14 -30.41 -27.39
C ASN A 239 17.60 -30.75 -25.98
N LEU A 240 17.65 -32.04 -25.63
CA LEU A 240 18.15 -32.49 -24.33
C LEU A 240 19.64 -32.20 -24.18
N ASP A 241 20.43 -32.45 -25.22
CA ASP A 241 21.86 -32.13 -25.25
C ASP A 241 22.12 -30.65 -24.93
N THR A 242 21.46 -29.75 -25.66
CA THR A 242 21.52 -28.31 -25.40
C THR A 242 20.98 -27.92 -24.01
N ALA A 243 19.90 -28.56 -23.56
CA ALA A 243 19.31 -28.27 -22.26
C ALA A 243 20.24 -28.68 -21.10
N LEU A 244 20.88 -29.86 -21.17
CA LEU A 244 21.82 -30.32 -20.15
C LEU A 244 23.08 -29.46 -20.14
N GLU A 245 23.61 -29.11 -21.31
CA GLU A 245 24.73 -28.17 -21.42
C GLU A 245 24.40 -26.85 -20.69
N GLY A 246 23.24 -26.24 -20.98
CA GLY A 246 22.88 -24.96 -20.38
C GLY A 246 22.56 -25.06 -18.88
N LEU A 247 21.99 -26.17 -18.41
CA LEU A 247 21.85 -26.45 -16.98
C LEU A 247 23.21 -26.50 -16.28
N LEU A 248 24.21 -27.15 -16.89
CA LEU A 248 25.56 -27.22 -16.33
C LEU A 248 26.21 -25.83 -16.29
N VAL A 249 26.09 -25.02 -17.36
CA VAL A 249 26.58 -23.62 -17.38
C VAL A 249 25.96 -22.81 -16.22
N MET A 250 24.67 -23.02 -15.89
CA MET A 250 24.02 -22.40 -14.72
C MET A 250 24.49 -22.94 -13.36
N GLY A 251 25.49 -23.82 -13.33
CA GLY A 251 26.02 -24.42 -12.09
C GLY A 251 25.22 -25.62 -11.58
N SER A 252 24.34 -26.19 -12.41
CA SER A 252 23.66 -27.44 -12.05
C SER A 252 24.64 -28.61 -12.08
N GLN A 253 24.37 -29.64 -11.29
CA GLN A 253 25.07 -30.91 -11.33
C GLN A 253 24.11 -32.02 -11.75
N ILE A 254 24.52 -32.84 -12.70
CA ILE A 254 23.69 -33.93 -13.24
C ILE A 254 24.32 -35.25 -12.85
N THR A 255 23.55 -36.12 -12.20
CA THR A 255 23.98 -37.45 -11.78
C THR A 255 23.38 -38.51 -12.69
N THR A 256 24.24 -39.26 -13.36
CA THR A 256 23.90 -40.49 -14.06
C THR A 256 24.34 -41.68 -13.22
N ASN A 257 23.47 -42.69 -13.12
CA ASN A 257 23.73 -43.92 -12.37
C ASN A 257 23.77 -45.06 -13.37
N PHE A 258 24.81 -45.88 -13.29
CA PHE A 258 24.98 -47.05 -14.13
C PHE A 258 25.16 -48.30 -13.26
N ASP A 259 24.21 -49.23 -13.36
CA ASP A 259 24.28 -50.50 -12.66
C ASP A 259 25.11 -51.51 -13.47
N VAL A 260 26.14 -52.09 -12.86
CA VAL A 260 26.92 -53.19 -13.42
C VAL A 260 26.74 -54.47 -12.62
N ARG A 261 26.70 -55.60 -13.34
CA ARG A 261 26.70 -56.95 -12.76
C ARG A 261 27.96 -57.66 -13.21
N VAL A 262 28.77 -58.08 -12.25
CA VAL A 262 30.04 -58.77 -12.49
C VAL A 262 29.88 -60.22 -12.08
N ASN A 263 30.03 -61.16 -13.01
CA ASN A 263 29.91 -62.58 -12.73
C ASN A 263 31.06 -63.06 -11.83
N PRO A 264 30.91 -64.17 -11.09
CA PRO A 264 32.03 -64.82 -10.41
C PRO A 264 33.18 -65.08 -11.39
N GLY A 265 34.42 -64.86 -10.96
CA GLY A 265 35.59 -65.07 -11.83
C GLY A 265 35.98 -63.85 -12.69
N HIS A 266 35.14 -62.82 -12.69
CA HIS A 266 35.38 -61.62 -13.47
C HIS A 266 35.93 -60.46 -12.62
N LYS A 267 36.87 -59.70 -13.17
CA LYS A 267 37.30 -58.39 -12.66
C LYS A 267 37.08 -57.35 -13.74
N GLY A 268 36.26 -56.35 -13.45
CA GLY A 268 35.93 -55.27 -14.39
C GLY A 268 36.43 -53.92 -13.92
N THR A 269 37.14 -53.20 -14.79
CA THR A 269 37.45 -51.78 -14.59
C THR A 269 36.65 -50.95 -15.58
N TYR A 270 35.89 -49.99 -15.07
CA TYR A 270 34.96 -49.15 -15.82
C TYR A 270 35.46 -47.72 -15.84
N ALA A 271 35.78 -47.20 -17.02
CA ALA A 271 36.17 -45.81 -17.24
C ALA A 271 35.05 -45.09 -17.99
N ILE A 272 34.43 -44.08 -17.38
CA ILE A 272 33.33 -43.32 -17.97
C ILE A 272 33.80 -41.89 -18.20
N GLN A 273 33.79 -41.47 -19.46
CA GLN A 273 34.10 -40.12 -19.90
C GLN A 273 32.82 -39.34 -20.15
N PRO A 274 32.67 -38.13 -19.59
CA PRO A 274 31.51 -37.29 -19.82
C PRO A 274 31.54 -36.66 -21.23
N PRO A 275 30.43 -36.05 -21.69
CA PRO A 275 30.41 -35.24 -22.90
C PRO A 275 31.41 -34.08 -22.88
N THR A 276 31.75 -33.54 -24.05
CA THR A 276 32.82 -32.54 -24.21
C THR A 276 32.61 -31.25 -23.40
N TYR A 277 31.36 -30.87 -23.13
CA TYR A 277 30.97 -29.69 -22.34
C TYR A 277 30.92 -29.94 -20.81
N ALA A 278 31.21 -31.17 -20.37
CA ALA A 278 31.07 -31.60 -18.98
C ALA A 278 32.36 -32.19 -18.42
N THR A 279 32.47 -32.20 -17.09
CA THR A 279 33.57 -32.83 -16.34
C THR A 279 33.00 -33.59 -15.16
N VAL A 280 33.63 -34.72 -14.76
CA VAL A 280 33.21 -35.45 -13.57
C VAL A 280 33.55 -34.63 -12.32
N ALA A 281 32.51 -34.19 -11.62
CA ALA A 281 32.62 -33.47 -10.35
C ALA A 281 32.70 -34.45 -9.16
N ASN A 282 32.07 -35.63 -9.27
CA ASN A 282 32.19 -36.70 -8.30
C ASN A 282 31.96 -38.07 -8.95
N ALA A 283 32.84 -39.04 -8.63
CA ALA A 283 32.65 -40.46 -8.91
C ALA A 283 32.23 -41.17 -7.61
N GLY A 284 30.92 -41.42 -7.46
CA GLY A 284 30.28 -42.01 -6.28
C GLY A 284 29.84 -43.47 -6.48
N GLY A 285 29.00 -43.95 -5.57
CA GLY A 285 28.48 -45.32 -5.56
C GLY A 285 29.51 -46.32 -5.02
N TRP A 286 29.84 -47.32 -5.83
CA TRP A 286 31.01 -48.17 -5.63
C TRP A 286 32.30 -47.34 -5.54
N VAL A 287 33.35 -47.87 -4.93
CA VAL A 287 34.62 -47.13 -4.75
C VAL A 287 35.16 -46.70 -6.11
N GLY A 288 34.98 -45.41 -6.41
CA GLY A 288 35.34 -44.76 -7.67
C GLY A 288 36.34 -43.64 -7.45
N ASP A 289 37.18 -43.44 -8.44
CA ASP A 289 38.23 -42.42 -8.48
C ASP A 289 37.99 -41.43 -9.62
N GLU A 290 38.29 -40.16 -9.37
CA GLU A 290 38.31 -39.11 -10.39
C GLU A 290 39.67 -39.07 -11.07
N VAL A 291 39.71 -39.38 -12.37
CA VAL A 291 40.94 -39.41 -13.15
C VAL A 291 41.06 -38.13 -13.98
N GLY A 292 42.20 -37.44 -13.86
CA GLY A 292 42.47 -36.24 -14.64
C GLY A 292 42.88 -36.59 -16.07
N GLU A 293 42.15 -36.03 -17.03
CA GLU A 293 42.35 -36.22 -18.47
C GLU A 293 42.68 -34.88 -19.13
N VAL A 294 43.32 -34.93 -20.30
CA VAL A 294 43.60 -33.76 -21.12
C VAL A 294 43.14 -34.05 -22.53
N ASP A 295 42.21 -33.24 -23.02
CA ASP A 295 41.64 -33.35 -24.35
C ASP A 295 42.63 -32.84 -25.41
N ASP A 296 42.33 -33.10 -26.69
CA ASP A 296 43.22 -32.75 -27.81
C ASP A 296 43.48 -31.24 -27.90
N ASP A 297 42.51 -30.42 -27.47
CA ASP A 297 42.60 -28.96 -27.39
C ASP A 297 43.37 -28.45 -26.15
N GLY A 298 43.89 -29.35 -25.30
CA GLY A 298 44.70 -29.04 -24.13
C GLY A 298 43.93 -28.63 -22.88
N VAL A 299 42.60 -28.66 -22.92
CA VAL A 299 41.73 -28.37 -21.77
C VAL A 299 41.62 -29.61 -20.87
N ALA A 300 41.97 -29.46 -19.60
CA ALA A 300 41.88 -30.55 -18.63
C ALA A 300 40.42 -30.81 -18.23
N TYR A 301 40.07 -32.08 -18.02
CA TYR A 301 38.78 -32.50 -17.46
C TYR A 301 38.99 -33.73 -16.57
N LYS A 302 37.92 -34.19 -15.93
CA LYS A 302 37.94 -35.43 -15.14
C LYS A 302 37.02 -36.48 -15.74
N SER A 303 37.48 -37.72 -15.76
CA SER A 303 36.70 -38.93 -16.02
C SER A 303 36.48 -39.71 -14.71
N GLY A 304 35.51 -40.62 -14.70
CA GLY A 304 35.27 -41.52 -13.56
C GLY A 304 35.86 -42.90 -13.82
N LEU A 305 36.51 -43.49 -12.80
CA LEU A 305 37.08 -44.83 -12.87
C LEU A 305 36.60 -45.68 -11.70
N TRP A 306 36.05 -46.87 -11.96
CA TRP A 306 35.61 -47.82 -10.94
C TRP A 306 36.24 -49.18 -11.19
N SER A 307 36.61 -49.89 -10.12
CA SER A 307 37.12 -51.26 -10.20
C SER A 307 36.28 -52.21 -9.35
N VAL A 308 35.72 -53.23 -9.98
CA VAL A 308 34.87 -54.24 -9.34
C VAL A 308 35.53 -55.61 -9.53
N ASP A 309 36.04 -56.17 -8.44
CA ASP A 309 36.70 -57.47 -8.44
C ASP A 309 35.78 -58.54 -7.84
N ASN A 310 35.36 -59.50 -8.66
CA ASN A 310 34.53 -60.64 -8.26
C ASN A 310 35.22 -61.98 -8.57
N ARG A 311 36.55 -62.02 -8.62
CA ARG A 311 37.32 -63.24 -8.96
C ARG A 311 37.12 -64.41 -7.98
N VAL A 312 36.97 -64.14 -6.68
CA VAL A 312 37.02 -65.17 -5.61
C VAL A 312 35.68 -65.37 -4.89
N ASN A 313 34.54 -65.17 -5.56
CA ASN A 313 33.22 -65.25 -4.94
C ASN A 313 32.29 -66.29 -5.59
N PRO A 314 32.49 -67.60 -5.32
CA PRO A 314 31.77 -68.69 -5.99
C PRO A 314 30.31 -68.88 -5.54
N ASN A 315 29.86 -68.22 -4.47
CA ASN A 315 28.57 -68.53 -3.82
C ASN A 315 27.41 -67.60 -4.24
N GLU A 316 27.72 -66.47 -4.87
CA GLU A 316 26.73 -65.50 -5.35
C GLU A 316 26.65 -65.55 -6.89
N PRO A 317 25.47 -65.37 -7.51
CA PRO A 317 25.34 -65.46 -8.96
C PRO A 317 26.01 -64.29 -9.70
N TYR A 318 26.18 -63.14 -9.05
CA TYR A 318 26.90 -61.96 -9.54
C TYR A 318 27.16 -60.97 -8.38
N LEU A 319 28.15 -60.10 -8.53
CA LEU A 319 28.36 -58.91 -7.70
C LEU A 319 27.74 -57.70 -8.40
N GLN A 320 26.80 -57.04 -7.74
CA GLN A 320 26.21 -55.79 -8.23
C GLN A 320 27.01 -54.60 -7.72
N ALA A 321 27.35 -53.67 -8.62
CA ALA A 321 27.97 -52.39 -8.28
C ALA A 321 27.24 -51.25 -9.00
N ASP A 322 27.06 -50.15 -8.29
CA ASP A 322 26.45 -48.90 -8.73
C ASP A 322 27.54 -47.89 -9.07
N LEU A 323 27.60 -47.44 -10.32
CA LEU A 323 28.58 -46.44 -10.77
C LEU A 323 27.85 -45.10 -10.88
N ASP A 324 27.97 -44.26 -9.85
CA ASP A 324 27.33 -42.94 -9.82
C ASP A 324 28.30 -41.88 -10.36
N MET A 325 27.97 -41.29 -11.50
CA MET A 325 28.75 -40.21 -12.10
C MET A 325 28.00 -38.89 -11.98
N THR A 326 28.52 -37.98 -11.15
CA THR A 326 28.02 -36.60 -11.07
C THR A 326 28.87 -35.70 -11.96
N MET A 327 28.22 -35.08 -12.94
CA MET A 327 28.82 -34.18 -13.91
C MET A 327 28.55 -32.71 -13.54
N GLY A 328 29.57 -31.87 -13.72
CA GLY A 328 29.49 -30.41 -13.70
C GLY A 328 29.91 -29.83 -15.04
N TYR A 329 29.75 -28.51 -15.23
CA TYR A 329 30.25 -27.83 -16.42
C TYR A 329 31.76 -27.90 -16.52
N ARG A 330 32.27 -28.04 -17.74
CA ARG A 330 33.68 -27.93 -18.06
C ARG A 330 33.96 -26.52 -18.54
N ASP A 331 34.64 -25.73 -17.71
CA ASP A 331 34.99 -24.35 -18.03
C ASP A 331 35.80 -24.28 -19.33
N VAL A 332 35.40 -23.35 -20.21
CA VAL A 332 36.07 -23.06 -21.48
C VAL A 332 36.44 -21.57 -21.53
N ASP A 333 37.47 -21.22 -22.28
CA ASP A 333 37.96 -19.84 -22.33
C ASP A 333 36.84 -18.87 -22.78
N GLY A 334 36.41 -17.99 -21.87
CA GLY A 334 35.35 -17.00 -22.10
C GLY A 334 33.93 -17.40 -21.68
N THR A 335 33.72 -18.61 -21.13
CA THR A 335 32.45 -19.02 -20.52
C THR A 335 32.71 -19.69 -19.17
N ASP A 336 32.25 -19.05 -18.10
CA ASP A 336 32.37 -19.55 -16.73
C ASP A 336 31.00 -20.05 -16.23
N VAL A 337 31.02 -20.90 -15.20
CA VAL A 337 29.80 -21.26 -14.46
C VAL A 337 29.15 -20.01 -13.87
N VAL A 338 27.83 -19.88 -14.07
CA VAL A 338 27.06 -18.76 -13.52
C VAL A 338 27.06 -18.82 -12.00
N ASP A 339 27.49 -17.72 -11.36
CA ASP A 339 27.42 -17.53 -9.91
C ASP A 339 26.44 -16.39 -9.62
N VAL A 340 25.29 -16.73 -9.02
CA VAL A 340 24.23 -15.78 -8.63
C VAL A 340 24.13 -15.77 -7.12
N SER A 341 24.32 -14.59 -6.51
CA SER A 341 24.15 -14.46 -5.07
C SER A 341 22.66 -14.57 -4.71
N PRO A 342 22.29 -15.24 -3.60
CA PRO A 342 20.91 -15.22 -3.10
C PRO A 342 20.40 -13.81 -2.75
N LEU A 343 21.30 -12.83 -2.59
CA LEU A 343 20.99 -11.43 -2.32
C LEU A 343 20.77 -10.60 -3.59
N ASP A 344 21.13 -11.12 -4.76
CA ASP A 344 20.94 -10.43 -6.03
C ASP A 344 19.44 -10.36 -6.38
N LYS A 345 19.07 -9.36 -7.17
CA LYS A 345 17.68 -9.06 -7.52
C LYS A 345 17.05 -10.26 -8.24
N SER A 346 16.11 -10.94 -7.57
CA SER A 346 15.43 -12.12 -8.14
C SER A 346 14.24 -11.71 -9.01
N LEU A 347 13.36 -10.87 -8.46
CA LEU A 347 12.15 -10.40 -9.13
C LEU A 347 12.08 -8.87 -9.15
N ASP A 348 11.42 -8.34 -10.17
CA ASP A 348 10.98 -6.95 -10.26
C ASP A 348 9.46 -6.92 -10.46
N LEU A 349 8.72 -6.49 -9.45
CA LEU A 349 7.27 -6.43 -9.49
C LEU A 349 6.83 -5.01 -9.81
N ARG A 350 6.09 -4.82 -10.90
CA ARG A 350 5.43 -3.55 -11.25
C ARG A 350 3.93 -3.73 -11.10
N VAL A 351 3.36 -3.09 -10.09
CA VAL A 351 1.92 -3.14 -9.78
C VAL A 351 1.31 -1.81 -10.18
N SER A 352 0.41 -1.82 -11.15
CA SER A 352 -0.34 -0.64 -11.58
C SER A 352 -1.79 -0.78 -11.11
N VAL A 353 -2.23 0.12 -10.24
CA VAL A 353 -3.63 0.24 -9.83
C VAL A 353 -4.25 1.38 -10.62
N ASP A 354 -5.18 1.08 -11.52
CA ASP A 354 -5.83 2.09 -12.35
C ASP A 354 -7.15 2.55 -11.69
N LEU A 355 -7.16 3.78 -11.18
CA LEU A 355 -8.33 4.44 -10.58
C LEU A 355 -8.89 5.55 -11.47
N SER A 356 -8.51 5.61 -12.76
CA SER A 356 -9.02 6.63 -13.69
C SER A 356 -10.56 6.60 -13.80
N ASP A 357 -11.15 5.42 -13.66
CA ASP A 357 -12.58 5.19 -13.42
C ASP A 357 -12.75 4.35 -12.14
N GLU A 358 -13.06 5.02 -11.02
CA GLU A 358 -13.26 4.40 -9.69
C GLU A 358 -14.41 3.37 -9.67
N SER A 359 -15.29 3.37 -10.68
CA SER A 359 -16.37 2.38 -10.80
C SER A 359 -15.93 1.08 -11.50
N ASN A 360 -14.86 1.14 -12.31
CA ASN A 360 -14.33 0.03 -13.09
C ASN A 360 -12.81 -0.08 -12.95
N SER A 361 -12.30 0.09 -11.74
CA SER A 361 -10.88 0.01 -11.45
C SER A 361 -10.34 -1.40 -11.66
N PHE A 362 -9.07 -1.51 -12.04
CA PHE A 362 -8.40 -2.79 -12.20
C PHE A 362 -6.93 -2.69 -11.77
N ILE A 363 -6.35 -3.85 -11.50
CA ILE A 363 -4.95 -4.00 -11.12
C ILE A 363 -4.24 -4.75 -12.22
N GLU A 364 -3.13 -4.20 -12.69
CA GLU A 364 -2.19 -4.86 -13.57
C GLU A 364 -0.90 -5.16 -12.81
N VAL A 365 -0.45 -6.41 -12.86
CA VAL A 365 0.82 -6.85 -12.28
C VAL A 365 1.72 -7.35 -13.40
N VAL A 366 2.89 -6.74 -13.51
CA VAL A 366 3.97 -7.19 -14.39
C VAL A 366 5.14 -7.67 -13.53
N VAL A 367 5.52 -8.94 -13.69
CA VAL A 367 6.63 -9.55 -12.96
C VAL A 367 7.79 -9.75 -13.94
N GLY A 368 8.92 -9.09 -13.68
CA GLY A 368 10.19 -9.35 -14.34
C GLY A 368 10.99 -10.36 -13.53
N ILE A 369 11.27 -11.52 -14.11
CA ILE A 369 12.05 -12.58 -13.49
C ILE A 369 13.48 -12.53 -14.03
N TYR A 370 14.43 -12.32 -13.13
CA TYR A 370 15.86 -12.37 -13.42
C TYR A 370 16.40 -13.76 -13.07
N GLN A 371 16.10 -14.25 -11.87
CA GLN A 371 16.50 -15.57 -11.41
C GLN A 371 15.55 -16.07 -10.32
N ILE A 372 15.41 -17.38 -10.17
CA ILE A 372 14.62 -18.01 -9.11
C ILE A 372 15.46 -19.10 -8.45
N GLN A 373 15.66 -18.97 -7.14
CA GLN A 373 16.35 -19.97 -6.32
C GLN A 373 15.50 -21.24 -6.17
N SER A 374 16.14 -22.40 -6.11
CA SER A 374 15.45 -23.70 -5.96
C SER A 374 14.60 -23.80 -4.67
N SER A 375 15.02 -23.10 -3.60
CA SER A 375 14.24 -22.96 -2.36
C SER A 375 12.92 -22.24 -2.59
N SER A 376 12.91 -21.17 -3.38
CA SER A 376 11.72 -20.38 -3.70
C SER A 376 10.76 -21.17 -4.60
N MET A 377 11.29 -21.86 -5.62
CA MET A 377 10.49 -22.78 -6.44
C MET A 377 9.80 -23.87 -5.62
N THR A 378 10.52 -24.46 -4.66
CA THR A 378 9.96 -25.48 -3.76
C THR A 378 8.86 -24.88 -2.87
N SER A 379 9.03 -23.64 -2.38
CA SER A 379 8.03 -22.95 -1.58
C SER A 379 6.77 -22.59 -2.37
N TRP A 380 6.90 -22.30 -3.66
CA TRP A 380 5.78 -22.01 -4.56
C TRP A 380 5.08 -23.28 -5.04
N GLY A 381 5.68 -24.45 -4.85
CA GLY A 381 5.12 -25.72 -5.32
C GLY A 381 5.41 -26.01 -6.80
N VAL A 382 6.36 -25.29 -7.42
CA VAL A 382 6.79 -25.54 -8.79
C VAL A 382 7.42 -26.94 -8.88
N PRO A 383 6.96 -27.82 -9.79
CA PRO A 383 7.57 -29.12 -10.03
C PRO A 383 9.08 -28.98 -10.32
N ARG A 384 9.88 -29.89 -9.77
CA ARG A 384 11.31 -29.93 -10.09
C ARG A 384 11.49 -30.33 -11.55
N LEU A 385 12.36 -29.61 -12.26
CA LEU A 385 12.74 -29.92 -13.65
C LEU A 385 13.21 -31.37 -13.83
N MET A 386 13.95 -31.90 -12.85
CA MET A 386 14.39 -33.28 -12.80
C MET A 386 14.26 -33.84 -11.38
N PRO A 387 14.18 -35.17 -11.23
CA PRO A 387 14.26 -35.82 -9.92
C PRO A 387 15.54 -35.43 -9.16
N ALA A 388 15.45 -35.26 -7.84
CA ALA A 388 16.58 -34.81 -7.02
C ALA A 388 17.75 -35.80 -6.94
N ASN A 389 17.53 -37.07 -7.29
CA ASN A 389 18.61 -38.05 -7.44
C ASN A 389 19.28 -38.02 -8.83
N LYS A 390 18.79 -37.17 -9.75
CA LYS A 390 19.28 -37.06 -11.13
C LYS A 390 19.88 -35.70 -11.43
N ALA A 391 19.40 -34.63 -10.80
CA ALA A 391 20.05 -33.32 -10.90
C ALA A 391 19.87 -32.49 -9.64
N THR A 392 20.91 -31.70 -9.33
CA THR A 392 20.86 -30.61 -8.37
C THR A 392 20.94 -29.30 -9.14
N ILE A 393 19.85 -28.53 -9.14
CA ILE A 393 19.74 -27.25 -9.83
C ILE A 393 19.63 -26.17 -8.75
N PRO A 394 20.67 -25.36 -8.53
CA PRO A 394 20.68 -24.37 -7.44
C PRO A 394 19.76 -23.18 -7.73
N VAL A 395 19.82 -22.66 -8.96
CA VAL A 395 19.10 -21.48 -9.43
C VAL A 395 18.66 -21.67 -10.87
N ILE A 396 17.54 -21.07 -11.25
CA ILE A 396 17.12 -20.95 -12.66
C ILE A 396 17.15 -19.47 -13.02
N THR A 397 18.02 -19.09 -13.95
CA THR A 397 18.11 -17.73 -14.47
C THR A 397 17.05 -17.46 -15.55
N SER A 398 16.93 -16.21 -15.98
CA SER A 398 16.04 -15.80 -17.06
C SER A 398 16.38 -16.49 -18.39
N ASP A 399 17.67 -16.70 -18.70
CA ASP A 399 18.09 -17.54 -19.82
C ASP A 399 17.78 -19.02 -19.59
N GLY A 400 17.88 -19.52 -18.36
CA GLY A 400 17.41 -20.85 -17.97
C GLY A 400 15.94 -21.09 -18.32
N ILE A 401 15.06 -20.13 -18.02
CA ILE A 401 13.63 -20.19 -18.37
C ILE A 401 13.45 -20.18 -19.88
N ARG A 402 14.16 -19.30 -20.61
CA ARG A 402 14.10 -19.25 -22.08
C ARG A 402 14.58 -20.55 -22.72
N MET A 403 15.70 -21.10 -22.26
CA MET A 403 16.20 -22.39 -22.70
C MET A 403 15.16 -23.48 -22.43
N ALA A 404 14.62 -23.57 -21.21
CA ALA A 404 13.64 -24.59 -20.87
C ALA A 404 12.38 -24.51 -21.76
N TYR A 405 11.91 -23.30 -22.05
CA TYR A 405 10.81 -23.05 -22.98
C TYR A 405 11.10 -23.50 -24.41
N HIS A 406 12.24 -23.09 -24.98
CA HIS A 406 12.59 -23.38 -26.38
C HIS A 406 13.01 -24.84 -26.61
N THR A 407 13.52 -25.51 -25.58
CA THR A 407 13.90 -26.93 -25.62
C THR A 407 12.74 -27.87 -25.31
N GLY A 408 11.68 -27.37 -24.65
CA GLY A 408 10.54 -28.14 -24.17
C GLY A 408 10.79 -28.85 -22.83
N LEU A 409 11.81 -28.43 -22.08
CA LEU A 409 12.18 -29.00 -20.78
C LEU A 409 11.18 -28.64 -19.67
N MET A 410 10.53 -27.48 -19.75
CA MET A 410 9.55 -27.00 -18.79
C MET A 410 8.30 -26.49 -19.52
N ASP A 411 7.12 -26.85 -19.03
CA ASP A 411 5.89 -26.14 -19.41
C ASP A 411 5.84 -24.83 -18.63
N LEU A 412 5.66 -23.71 -19.33
CA LEU A 412 5.57 -22.39 -18.72
C LEU A 412 4.40 -22.28 -17.73
N GLY A 413 3.36 -23.10 -17.90
CA GLY A 413 2.25 -23.24 -16.96
C GLY A 413 2.68 -23.66 -15.55
N ASP A 414 3.65 -24.58 -15.46
CA ASP A 414 4.17 -25.09 -14.18
C ASP A 414 4.77 -23.96 -13.33
N LEU A 415 5.31 -22.93 -13.96
CA LEU A 415 5.84 -21.76 -13.28
C LEU A 415 4.77 -20.67 -13.08
N SER A 416 4.00 -20.33 -14.12
CA SER A 416 3.01 -19.24 -14.05
C SER A 416 1.86 -19.51 -13.08
N ASP A 417 1.44 -20.77 -12.94
CA ASP A 417 0.26 -21.13 -12.15
C ASP A 417 0.58 -21.26 -10.65
N ASN A 418 1.86 -21.45 -10.31
CA ASN A 418 2.31 -21.70 -8.94
C ASN A 418 2.89 -20.44 -8.26
N ILE A 419 3.18 -19.36 -8.99
CA ILE A 419 3.65 -18.11 -8.38
C ILE A 419 2.50 -17.45 -7.60
N PRO A 420 2.70 -17.14 -6.30
CA PRO A 420 1.63 -16.70 -5.41
C PRO A 420 1.28 -15.23 -5.63
N VAL A 421 0.36 -14.95 -6.55
CA VAL A 421 -0.11 -13.57 -6.86
C VAL A 421 -1.49 -13.24 -6.37
N SER A 422 -2.21 -14.24 -5.87
CA SER A 422 -3.41 -14.02 -5.07
C SER A 422 -3.13 -13.16 -3.83
N GLY A 423 -1.90 -13.19 -3.30
CA GLY A 423 -1.47 -12.32 -2.19
C GLY A 423 -1.58 -10.83 -2.53
N ILE A 424 -1.18 -10.42 -3.74
CA ILE A 424 -1.24 -9.01 -4.19
C ILE A 424 -2.70 -8.52 -4.24
N GLY A 425 -3.58 -9.30 -4.85
CA GLY A 425 -5.01 -8.99 -4.89
C GLY A 425 -5.64 -8.95 -3.49
N GLN A 426 -5.25 -9.85 -2.60
CA GLN A 426 -5.77 -9.90 -1.23
C GLN A 426 -5.31 -8.74 -0.36
N ALA A 427 -4.04 -8.34 -0.46
CA ALA A 427 -3.50 -7.20 0.28
C ALA A 427 -4.11 -5.87 -0.18
N LEU A 428 -4.39 -5.70 -1.48
CA LEU A 428 -5.18 -4.56 -1.94
C LEU A 428 -6.66 -4.67 -1.54
N ALA A 429 -7.22 -5.88 -1.51
CA ALA A 429 -8.58 -6.09 -1.03
C ALA A 429 -8.75 -5.77 0.47
N SER A 430 -7.70 -5.89 1.29
CA SER A 430 -7.77 -5.50 2.70
C SER A 430 -7.95 -4.00 2.94
N SER A 431 -7.74 -3.14 1.95
CA SER A 431 -8.01 -1.70 2.10
C SER A 431 -9.51 -1.39 2.26
N LYS A 432 -10.41 -2.32 1.91
CA LYS A 432 -11.86 -2.13 1.97
C LYS A 432 -12.58 -3.38 2.41
N GLU A 433 -13.36 -3.27 3.50
CA GLU A 433 -14.18 -4.39 3.98
C GLU A 433 -15.14 -4.90 2.89
N GLY A 434 -15.11 -6.21 2.63
CA GLY A 434 -15.97 -6.87 1.66
C GLY A 434 -15.51 -6.77 0.20
N LEU A 435 -14.39 -6.09 -0.09
CA LEU A 435 -13.76 -6.13 -1.41
C LEU A 435 -13.08 -7.49 -1.61
N THR A 436 -13.25 -8.08 -2.79
CA THR A 436 -12.52 -9.30 -3.18
C THR A 436 -11.92 -9.06 -4.55
N VAL A 437 -10.60 -9.09 -4.64
CA VAL A 437 -9.88 -8.93 -5.89
C VAL A 437 -9.41 -10.30 -6.35
N ALA A 438 -9.88 -10.72 -7.52
CA ALA A 438 -9.43 -11.91 -8.21
C ALA A 438 -8.51 -11.48 -9.37
N MET A 439 -7.26 -11.91 -9.31
CA MET A 439 -6.27 -11.76 -10.37
C MET A 439 -6.54 -12.79 -11.47
N GLY A 440 -6.30 -12.40 -12.73
CA GLY A 440 -6.32 -13.33 -13.85
C GLY A 440 -5.06 -14.19 -13.92
N ASP A 441 -5.08 -15.19 -14.81
CA ASP A 441 -3.90 -16.03 -15.06
C ASP A 441 -2.76 -15.19 -15.66
N PHE A 442 -1.53 -15.63 -15.41
CA PHE A 442 -0.37 -14.99 -15.98
C PHE A 442 -0.23 -15.26 -17.47
N THR A 443 0.11 -14.21 -18.20
CA THR A 443 0.45 -14.28 -19.62
C THR A 443 1.90 -13.90 -19.81
N TRP A 444 2.65 -14.75 -20.52
CA TRP A 444 4.06 -14.50 -20.80
C TRP A 444 4.25 -13.46 -21.90
N THR A 445 5.20 -12.55 -21.68
CA THR A 445 5.56 -11.54 -22.68
C THR A 445 6.60 -12.10 -23.63
N SER A 446 6.25 -12.16 -24.93
CA SER A 446 7.15 -12.66 -25.98
C SER A 446 8.39 -11.77 -26.15
N ALA A 447 8.20 -10.47 -26.32
CA ALA A 447 9.29 -9.50 -26.42
C ALA A 447 8.83 -8.18 -25.78
N THR A 448 9.72 -7.53 -25.04
CA THR A 448 9.40 -6.28 -24.35
C THR A 448 9.53 -5.05 -25.24
N GLN A 449 8.83 -4.00 -24.85
CA GLN A 449 8.95 -2.64 -25.40
C GLN A 449 9.10 -1.67 -24.22
N ALA A 450 9.67 -0.50 -24.48
CA ALA A 450 9.75 0.55 -23.47
C ALA A 450 8.34 0.85 -22.90
N PRO A 451 8.19 0.99 -21.57
CA PRO A 451 9.22 1.28 -20.57
C PRO A 451 9.81 0.06 -19.82
N LEU A 452 9.55 -1.18 -20.27
CA LEU A 452 10.19 -2.37 -19.70
C LEU A 452 11.63 -2.50 -20.21
N ASP A 453 12.48 -3.13 -19.42
CA ASP A 453 13.86 -3.41 -19.84
C ASP A 453 13.87 -4.43 -20.99
N PRO A 454 14.88 -4.41 -21.86
CA PRO A 454 15.01 -5.38 -22.94
C PRO A 454 14.97 -6.82 -22.40
N GLY A 455 14.08 -7.65 -22.93
CA GLY A 455 13.86 -9.01 -22.41
C GLY A 455 12.66 -9.71 -23.04
N GLY A 456 12.06 -10.62 -22.29
CA GLY A 456 10.96 -11.48 -22.73
C GLY A 456 11.40 -12.88 -23.19
N LEU A 457 10.45 -13.76 -23.46
CA LEU A 457 10.71 -15.18 -23.81
C LEU A 457 11.47 -15.37 -25.14
N ASN A 458 11.21 -14.49 -26.10
CA ASN A 458 11.81 -14.49 -27.44
C ASN A 458 12.79 -13.33 -27.59
N HIS A 459 13.41 -12.90 -26.49
CA HIS A 459 14.56 -12.00 -26.54
C HIS A 459 15.61 -12.56 -27.51
N THR A 460 16.35 -11.70 -28.21
CA THR A 460 17.41 -12.13 -29.11
C THR A 460 18.71 -11.56 -28.61
N HIS A 461 19.62 -12.45 -28.20
CA HIS A 461 20.92 -12.08 -27.68
C HIS A 461 21.81 -11.48 -28.78
N GLY A 462 22.63 -10.50 -28.36
CA GLY A 462 23.72 -9.94 -29.15
C GLY A 462 25.03 -10.07 -28.41
N PHE A 463 26.06 -9.33 -28.83
CA PHE A 463 27.31 -9.22 -28.08
C PHE A 463 27.01 -8.73 -26.63
N PRO A 464 27.53 -9.38 -25.56
CA PRO A 464 28.69 -10.29 -25.52
C PRO A 464 28.40 -11.80 -25.64
N CYS A 465 27.18 -12.21 -26.02
CA CYS A 465 26.89 -13.61 -26.32
C CYS A 465 27.53 -14.07 -27.64
N THR A 466 28.23 -15.20 -27.65
CA THR A 466 28.92 -15.74 -28.83
C THR A 466 28.19 -16.91 -29.48
N ARG A 467 27.49 -17.75 -28.68
CA ARG A 467 26.63 -18.84 -29.18
C ARG A 467 25.28 -18.80 -28.47
N GLY A 468 24.21 -18.73 -29.26
CA GLY A 468 22.84 -18.61 -28.75
C GLY A 468 21.99 -17.72 -29.63
N VAL A 469 20.66 -17.87 -29.54
CA VAL A 469 19.71 -16.94 -30.18
C VAL A 469 18.78 -16.38 -29.11
N HIS A 470 17.93 -17.23 -28.54
CA HIS A 470 16.98 -16.82 -27.50
C HIS A 470 17.52 -16.94 -26.09
N TYR A 471 18.53 -17.77 -25.89
CA TYR A 471 19.30 -17.93 -24.65
C TYR A 471 20.77 -18.03 -25.06
N CYS A 472 21.66 -17.56 -24.21
CA CYS A 472 23.08 -17.56 -24.45
C CYS A 472 23.74 -18.82 -23.85
N MET A 473 24.57 -19.52 -24.63
CA MET A 473 25.27 -20.74 -24.22
C MET A 473 26.78 -20.53 -24.06
N GLU A 474 27.35 -19.52 -24.73
CA GLU A 474 28.77 -19.18 -24.63
C GLU A 474 28.98 -17.67 -24.61
N GLY A 475 30.00 -17.25 -23.86
CA GLY A 475 30.39 -15.86 -23.66
C GLY A 475 30.14 -15.40 -22.22
N ALA A 476 30.46 -14.13 -21.96
CA ALA A 476 30.42 -13.56 -20.60
C ALA A 476 29.01 -13.46 -19.98
N VAL A 477 27.96 -13.71 -20.76
CA VAL A 477 26.54 -13.66 -20.35
C VAL A 477 25.84 -15.00 -20.61
N ALA A 478 26.61 -16.09 -20.73
CA ALA A 478 26.05 -17.42 -20.97
C ALA A 478 25.15 -17.85 -19.81
N MET A 479 23.90 -18.15 -20.13
CA MET A 479 22.87 -18.60 -19.19
C MET A 479 22.65 -17.69 -17.99
N ASP A 480 22.99 -16.41 -18.09
CA ASP A 480 22.91 -15.47 -16.98
C ASP A 480 21.50 -14.89 -16.77
N ASP A 481 21.38 -13.95 -15.83
CA ASP A 481 20.14 -13.27 -15.51
C ASP A 481 20.02 -11.84 -16.11
N THR A 482 20.94 -11.42 -16.99
CA THR A 482 21.04 -10.03 -17.48
C THR A 482 19.76 -9.50 -18.12
N TYR A 483 19.04 -10.34 -18.88
CA TYR A 483 17.82 -9.95 -19.58
C TYR A 483 16.58 -10.63 -18.98
N PRO A 484 15.70 -9.94 -18.26
CA PRO A 484 14.58 -10.59 -17.58
C PRO A 484 13.55 -11.20 -18.54
N VAL A 485 12.83 -12.21 -18.06
CA VAL A 485 11.58 -12.70 -18.68
C VAL A 485 10.39 -12.11 -17.95
N TYR A 486 9.33 -11.76 -18.67
CA TYR A 486 8.20 -11.04 -18.09
C TYR A 486 6.90 -11.83 -18.16
N MET A 487 6.12 -11.74 -17.09
CA MET A 487 4.73 -12.18 -17.05
C MET A 487 3.81 -11.02 -16.66
N ARG A 488 2.60 -11.04 -17.19
CA ARG A 488 1.57 -10.03 -16.96
C ARG A 488 0.26 -10.70 -16.53
N SER A 489 -0.30 -10.23 -15.42
CA SER A 489 -1.64 -10.59 -14.96
C SER A 489 -2.47 -9.31 -14.78
N VAL A 490 -3.75 -9.40 -15.13
CA VAL A 490 -4.71 -8.30 -14.96
C VAL A 490 -5.90 -8.82 -14.16
N SER A 491 -6.34 -8.07 -13.17
CA SER A 491 -7.52 -8.41 -12.39
C SER A 491 -8.81 -8.25 -13.18
N HIS A 492 -9.91 -8.77 -12.65
CA HIS A 492 -11.23 -8.30 -13.06
C HIS A 492 -11.42 -6.82 -12.64
N THR A 493 -12.42 -6.13 -13.21
CA THR A 493 -12.77 -4.77 -12.81
C THR A 493 -13.61 -4.77 -11.53
N PHE A 494 -13.37 -3.83 -10.63
CA PHE A 494 -14.07 -3.71 -9.36
C PHE A 494 -14.15 -2.24 -8.91
N PRO A 495 -15.13 -1.88 -8.05
CA PRO A 495 -15.24 -0.51 -7.54
C PRO A 495 -14.24 -0.27 -6.41
N LEU A 496 -13.30 0.67 -6.63
CA LEU A 496 -12.33 1.11 -5.63
C LEU A 496 -12.11 2.61 -5.79
N SER A 497 -12.28 3.37 -4.70
CA SER A 497 -11.98 4.80 -4.70
C SER A 497 -10.57 5.07 -4.16
N LEU A 498 -10.00 6.21 -4.54
CA LEU A 498 -8.73 6.68 -3.95
C LEU A 498 -8.84 6.87 -2.43
N ALA A 499 -10.01 7.30 -1.95
CA ALA A 499 -10.32 7.42 -0.53
C ALA A 499 -10.32 6.06 0.19
N ASP A 500 -10.80 4.98 -0.43
CA ASP A 500 -10.72 3.63 0.15
C ASP A 500 -9.27 3.16 0.28
N LEU A 501 -8.40 3.49 -0.69
CA LEU A 501 -6.99 3.10 -0.69
C LEU A 501 -6.16 3.87 0.35
N LEU A 502 -6.45 5.17 0.54
CA LEU A 502 -5.78 6.02 1.53
C LEU A 502 -6.40 5.89 2.92
N GLY A 503 -7.72 5.90 3.03
CA GLY A 503 -8.48 5.90 4.29
C GLY A 503 -8.39 4.60 5.08
N GLY A 504 -8.25 3.45 4.40
CA GLY A 504 -8.07 2.16 5.08
C GLY A 504 -6.77 2.02 5.88
N ASN A 505 -5.76 2.88 5.64
CA ASN A 505 -4.40 2.73 6.17
C ASN A 505 -3.85 3.96 6.93
N LEU A 506 -4.57 5.08 7.03
CA LEU A 506 -4.06 6.35 7.59
C LEU A 506 -4.42 6.63 9.08
N GLY A 507 -4.94 5.64 9.82
CA GLY A 507 -5.00 5.67 11.29
C GLY A 507 -6.35 6.00 11.93
N ASP A 508 -6.40 5.82 13.26
CA ASP A 508 -7.59 5.76 14.16
C ASP A 508 -8.46 7.04 14.26
N SER A 509 -8.34 8.02 13.35
CA SER A 509 -9.16 9.24 13.42
C SER A 509 -10.57 9.02 12.85
N GLY A 510 -11.58 9.05 13.73
CA GLY A 510 -12.99 8.78 13.38
C GLY A 510 -13.59 9.67 12.27
N PHE A 511 -13.08 10.89 12.08
CA PHE A 511 -13.52 11.79 11.00
C PHE A 511 -13.12 11.27 9.60
N MET A 512 -11.87 10.79 9.44
CA MET A 512 -11.36 10.32 8.14
C MET A 512 -12.10 9.07 7.63
N ASN A 513 -12.60 8.23 8.54
CA ASN A 513 -13.42 7.06 8.21
C ASN A 513 -14.79 7.42 7.62
N SER A 514 -15.22 8.69 7.72
CA SER A 514 -16.49 9.18 7.15
C SER A 514 -16.33 9.90 5.81
N VAL A 515 -15.10 10.05 5.32
CA VAL A 515 -14.78 10.71 4.03
C VAL A 515 -15.00 9.70 2.89
N SER A 516 -15.96 9.98 2.01
CA SER A 516 -16.16 9.21 0.78
C SER A 516 -15.23 9.69 -0.35
N GLY A 517 -15.18 8.95 -1.48
CA GLY A 517 -14.42 9.38 -2.66
C GLY A 517 -14.88 10.74 -3.23
N GLU A 518 -16.20 11.01 -3.22
CA GLU A 518 -16.74 12.31 -3.63
C GLU A 518 -16.32 13.42 -2.66
N ASP A 519 -16.32 13.13 -1.36
CA ASP A 519 -15.87 14.07 -0.34
C ASP A 519 -14.38 14.40 -0.52
N LEU A 520 -13.53 13.40 -0.76
CA LEU A 520 -12.11 13.61 -1.01
C LEU A 520 -11.87 14.44 -2.28
N SER A 521 -12.69 14.24 -3.32
CA SER A 521 -12.66 15.08 -4.52
C SER A 521 -12.95 16.55 -4.21
N LYS A 522 -14.01 16.81 -3.44
CA LYS A 522 -14.36 18.17 -2.99
C LYS A 522 -13.25 18.77 -2.12
N LEU A 523 -12.68 18.00 -1.19
CA LEU A 523 -11.56 18.44 -0.35
C LEU A 523 -10.33 18.82 -1.18
N LEU A 524 -9.87 17.99 -2.11
CA LEU A 524 -8.68 18.30 -2.92
C LEU A 524 -8.94 19.46 -3.89
N ASN A 525 -10.11 19.50 -4.55
CA ASN A 525 -10.48 20.61 -5.44
C ASN A 525 -10.75 21.93 -4.70
N SER A 526 -10.86 21.92 -3.36
CA SER A 526 -10.93 23.17 -2.58
C SER A 526 -9.59 23.91 -2.45
N GLY A 527 -8.50 23.33 -2.99
CA GLY A 527 -7.15 23.87 -2.86
C GLY A 527 -6.36 23.31 -1.67
N VAL A 528 -6.79 22.18 -1.11
CA VAL A 528 -6.03 21.43 -0.12
C VAL A 528 -4.90 20.68 -0.83
N GLU A 529 -3.66 20.94 -0.41
CA GLU A 529 -2.51 20.15 -0.81
C GLU A 529 -2.12 19.21 0.32
N PHE A 530 -2.05 17.92 0.00
CA PHE A 530 -1.64 16.88 0.91
C PHE A 530 -0.29 16.33 0.46
N SER A 531 0.70 16.31 1.35
CA SER A 531 1.96 15.61 1.10
C SER A 531 2.31 14.73 2.29
N THR A 532 2.71 13.49 2.02
CA THR A 532 3.17 12.56 3.05
C THR A 532 4.33 11.72 2.52
N VAL A 533 5.25 11.37 3.40
CA VAL A 533 6.31 10.39 3.14
C VAL A 533 6.04 9.18 4.00
N LEU A 534 5.71 8.06 3.35
CA LEU A 534 5.55 6.79 4.04
C LEU A 534 6.88 6.37 4.69
N SER A 535 6.85 6.00 5.96
CA SER A 535 8.02 5.45 6.65
C SER A 535 8.40 4.08 6.07
N ASP A 536 9.65 3.65 6.26
CA ASP A 536 10.10 2.32 5.82
C ASP A 536 9.25 1.20 6.44
N ASP A 537 8.86 1.32 7.72
CA ASP A 537 7.96 0.37 8.39
C ASP A 537 6.57 0.33 7.72
N ALA A 538 6.04 1.49 7.30
CA ALA A 538 4.77 1.56 6.58
C ALA A 538 4.88 0.99 5.17
N MET A 539 6.01 1.20 4.50
CA MET A 539 6.30 0.60 3.20
C MET A 539 6.50 -0.92 3.30
N GLU A 540 7.14 -1.43 4.35
CA GLU A 540 7.24 -2.87 4.61
C GLU A 540 5.88 -3.47 4.93
N SER A 541 5.04 -2.82 5.73
CA SER A 541 3.70 -3.34 6.03
C SER A 541 2.75 -3.27 4.82
N PHE A 542 2.80 -2.21 4.02
CA PHE A 542 1.87 -2.01 2.91
C PHE A 542 2.34 -2.72 1.62
N ILE A 543 3.62 -2.60 1.29
CA ILE A 543 4.22 -3.16 0.07
C ILE A 543 4.91 -4.50 0.33
N GLY A 544 5.51 -4.70 1.51
CA GLY A 544 6.17 -5.98 1.83
C GLY A 544 5.19 -7.15 1.89
N ASP A 545 3.94 -6.93 2.31
CA ASP A 545 2.87 -7.93 2.28
C ASP A 545 2.46 -8.31 0.84
N LEU A 546 2.80 -7.50 -0.17
CA LEU A 546 2.60 -7.82 -1.59
C LEU A 546 3.66 -8.79 -2.14
N LEU A 547 4.79 -8.95 -1.44
CA LEU A 547 5.90 -9.78 -1.92
C LEU A 547 5.73 -11.25 -1.51
N PRO A 548 5.97 -12.20 -2.42
CA PRO A 548 6.05 -13.61 -2.07
C PRO A 548 7.10 -13.88 -1.00
N ASN A 549 6.76 -14.70 0.00
CA ASN A 549 7.69 -15.10 1.05
C ASN A 549 8.99 -15.68 0.47
N GLY A 550 10.13 -15.24 1.01
CA GLY A 550 11.44 -15.82 0.71
C GLY A 550 12.04 -15.38 -0.63
N VAL A 551 11.61 -14.25 -1.19
CA VAL A 551 12.19 -13.69 -2.42
C VAL A 551 12.68 -12.27 -2.21
N SER A 552 13.90 -11.99 -2.68
CA SER A 552 14.43 -10.64 -2.79
C SER A 552 13.86 -9.99 -4.04
N ALA A 553 12.97 -9.01 -3.85
CA ALA A 553 12.29 -8.35 -4.95
C ALA A 553 12.23 -6.84 -4.74
N ASP A 554 12.38 -6.11 -5.84
CA ASP A 554 12.00 -4.71 -5.88
C ASP A 554 10.55 -4.61 -6.35
N LEU A 555 9.79 -3.67 -5.79
CA LEU A 555 8.40 -3.45 -6.15
C LEU A 555 8.17 -1.97 -6.48
N THR A 556 7.64 -1.70 -7.67
CA THR A 556 7.20 -0.37 -8.08
C THR A 556 5.68 -0.39 -8.16
N MET A 557 5.02 0.37 -7.28
CA MET A 557 3.57 0.53 -7.29
C MET A 557 3.23 1.86 -7.95
N THR A 558 2.44 1.82 -9.02
CA THR A 558 1.91 2.99 -9.70
C THR A 558 0.40 3.06 -9.45
N ILE A 559 -0.07 4.17 -8.89
CA ILE A 559 -1.51 4.44 -8.73
C ILE A 559 -1.87 5.49 -9.77
N VAL A 560 -2.67 5.13 -10.77
CA VAL A 560 -3.23 6.10 -11.73
C VAL A 560 -4.38 6.81 -11.05
N LEU A 561 -4.31 8.13 -10.97
CA LEU A 561 -5.26 8.95 -10.24
C LEU A 561 -6.59 9.11 -11.01
N PRO A 562 -7.71 9.31 -10.31
CA PRO A 562 -8.96 9.76 -10.91
C PRO A 562 -8.81 11.12 -11.60
N THR A 563 -9.69 11.44 -12.53
CA THR A 563 -9.62 12.70 -13.31
C THR A 563 -9.72 13.98 -12.47
N TRP A 564 -10.26 13.89 -11.26
CA TRP A 564 -10.42 15.00 -10.32
C TRP A 564 -9.21 15.21 -9.40
N ALA A 565 -8.21 14.32 -9.40
CA ALA A 565 -7.01 14.40 -8.58
C ALA A 565 -5.74 14.54 -9.44
N SER A 566 -4.74 15.23 -8.90
CA SER A 566 -3.41 15.34 -9.51
C SER A 566 -2.33 15.31 -8.44
N THR A 567 -1.09 14.98 -8.83
CA THR A 567 0.05 15.20 -7.92
C THR A 567 0.34 16.69 -7.80
N THR A 568 1.02 17.11 -6.73
CA THR A 568 1.42 18.53 -6.54
C THR A 568 2.29 19.08 -7.69
N GLY A 569 2.92 18.19 -8.47
CA GLY A 569 3.67 18.52 -9.69
C GLY A 569 2.83 18.55 -10.99
N GLY A 570 1.51 18.33 -10.92
CA GLY A 570 0.62 18.25 -12.08
C GLY A 570 0.62 16.89 -12.80
N GLY A 571 1.06 15.82 -12.13
CA GLY A 571 1.05 14.46 -12.67
C GLY A 571 -0.30 13.75 -12.47
N ASP A 572 -0.53 12.68 -13.23
CA ASP A 572 -1.74 11.84 -13.20
C ASP A 572 -1.53 10.51 -12.46
N SER A 573 -0.35 10.29 -11.87
CA SER A 573 -0.02 9.03 -11.20
C SER A 573 0.94 9.24 -10.03
N ILE A 574 0.74 8.43 -8.98
CA ILE A 574 1.66 8.31 -7.85
C ILE A 574 2.54 7.09 -8.10
N VAL A 575 3.86 7.22 -7.91
CA VAL A 575 4.81 6.12 -8.05
C VAL A 575 5.52 5.90 -6.72
N LEU A 576 5.33 4.72 -6.13
CA LEU A 576 5.97 4.28 -4.90
C LEU A 576 6.99 3.19 -5.24
N THR A 577 8.22 3.31 -4.75
CA THR A 577 9.28 2.33 -5.04
C THR A 577 9.77 1.67 -3.76
N TYR A 578 9.51 0.38 -3.61
CA TYR A 578 10.09 -0.46 -2.59
C TYR A 578 11.34 -1.16 -3.14
N ARG A 579 12.46 -1.04 -2.44
CA ARG A 579 13.71 -1.71 -2.83
C ARG A 579 14.17 -2.64 -1.73
N SER A 580 14.58 -3.84 -2.12
CA SER A 580 15.23 -4.82 -1.24
C SER A 580 16.48 -4.29 -0.52
N SER A 581 17.12 -3.24 -1.06
CA SER A 581 18.30 -2.56 -0.48
C SER A 581 17.98 -1.56 0.64
N GLY A 582 16.71 -1.29 0.95
CA GLY A 582 16.30 -0.40 2.05
C GLY A 582 16.27 1.10 1.71
N ASN A 583 16.38 1.49 0.43
CA ASN A 583 16.23 2.89 -0.01
C ASN A 583 14.90 3.05 -0.76
N HIS A 584 13.82 3.06 0.02
CA HIS A 584 12.46 3.17 -0.50
C HIS A 584 12.13 4.62 -0.91
N ASP A 585 11.18 4.79 -1.83
CA ASP A 585 10.59 6.07 -2.22
C ASP A 585 9.09 6.01 -1.95
N GLY A 586 8.68 6.64 -0.86
CA GLY A 586 7.31 6.62 -0.33
C GLY A 586 6.62 7.98 -0.42
N ASN A 587 7.10 8.90 -1.26
CA ASN A 587 6.53 10.24 -1.36
C ASN A 587 5.18 10.24 -2.08
N ILE A 588 4.17 10.76 -1.40
CA ILE A 588 2.82 10.97 -1.93
C ILE A 588 2.54 12.47 -1.84
N GLY A 589 2.22 13.08 -2.96
CA GLY A 589 1.74 14.45 -3.04
C GLY A 589 0.45 14.48 -3.85
N LEU A 590 -0.61 15.04 -3.30
CA LEU A 590 -1.96 15.06 -3.87
C LEU A 590 -2.58 16.46 -3.77
N THR A 591 -3.23 16.87 -4.85
CA THR A 591 -4.04 18.10 -4.95
C THR A 591 -5.18 17.88 -5.93
N GLY A 592 -6.13 18.81 -6.00
CA GLY A 592 -7.22 18.78 -6.98
C GLY A 592 -6.72 19.07 -8.39
N SER A 593 -7.30 18.43 -9.40
CA SER A 593 -7.00 18.77 -10.80
C SER A 593 -7.58 20.13 -11.21
N GLU A 594 -8.64 20.57 -10.53
CA GLU A 594 -9.28 21.89 -10.69
C GLU A 594 -9.42 22.57 -9.32
N SER A 595 -8.29 23.02 -8.76
CA SER A 595 -8.26 23.68 -7.45
C SER A 595 -8.98 25.04 -7.45
N PHE A 596 -9.78 25.30 -6.41
CA PHE A 596 -10.45 26.56 -6.14
C PHE A 596 -9.48 27.76 -6.10
N SER A 597 -9.87 28.86 -6.74
CA SER A 597 -9.10 30.11 -6.76
C SER A 597 -9.85 31.22 -6.03
N TRP A 598 -9.27 31.70 -4.93
CA TRP A 598 -9.85 32.75 -4.09
C TRP A 598 -9.68 34.17 -4.65
N ASP A 599 -8.87 34.37 -5.70
CA ASP A 599 -8.45 35.70 -6.20
C ASP A 599 -9.50 36.39 -7.10
N HIS A 600 -10.77 36.36 -6.68
CA HIS A 600 -11.87 37.02 -7.38
C HIS A 600 -12.72 37.87 -6.41
N ALA A 601 -13.45 38.84 -6.97
CA ALA A 601 -14.26 39.79 -6.22
C ALA A 601 -15.69 39.26 -5.99
N ILE A 602 -16.28 39.59 -4.84
CA ILE A 602 -17.66 39.25 -4.48
C ILE A 602 -18.46 40.53 -4.26
N CYS A 603 -19.63 40.60 -4.90
CA CYS A 603 -20.53 41.75 -4.87
C CYS A 603 -21.85 41.35 -4.20
N ARG A 604 -22.54 42.31 -3.58
CA ARG A 604 -23.79 42.05 -2.87
C ARG A 604 -24.96 41.73 -3.81
N ASP A 605 -25.17 42.57 -4.82
CA ASP A 605 -26.36 42.52 -5.69
C ASP A 605 -26.00 42.12 -7.13
N THR A 606 -24.77 42.40 -7.55
CA THR A 606 -24.24 42.11 -8.88
C THR A 606 -23.80 40.66 -8.99
N ALA A 607 -24.28 39.94 -10.01
CA ALA A 607 -23.86 38.57 -10.28
C ALA A 607 -22.35 38.46 -10.55
N ASN A 608 -21.73 37.35 -10.12
CA ASN A 608 -20.28 37.14 -10.14
C ASN A 608 -19.62 37.38 -11.51
N GLU A 609 -20.24 36.97 -12.62
CA GLU A 609 -19.72 37.21 -13.98
C GLU A 609 -19.50 38.70 -14.32
N GLY A 610 -20.16 39.61 -13.59
CA GLY A 610 -20.04 41.07 -13.74
C GLY A 610 -19.44 41.78 -12.52
N CYS A 611 -19.01 41.05 -11.49
CA CYS A 611 -18.42 41.61 -10.28
C CYS A 611 -16.91 41.81 -10.47
N PHE A 612 -16.44 43.03 -10.26
CA PHE A 612 -15.03 43.40 -10.31
C PHE A 612 -14.73 44.34 -9.14
N ASP A 613 -13.48 44.49 -8.73
CA ASP A 613 -13.08 45.33 -7.58
C ASP A 613 -13.59 46.78 -7.58
N ASN A 614 -14.01 47.31 -8.73
CA ASN A 614 -14.52 48.67 -8.88
C ASN A 614 -16.05 48.76 -8.92
N THR A 615 -16.78 47.65 -8.78
CA THR A 615 -18.24 47.66 -8.79
C THR A 615 -18.77 48.35 -7.51
N PRO A 616 -19.81 49.20 -7.57
CA PRO A 616 -20.25 49.99 -6.41
C PRO A 616 -20.72 49.17 -5.19
N ASP A 617 -21.13 47.92 -5.40
CA ASP A 617 -21.62 46.99 -4.38
C ASP A 617 -20.60 45.87 -4.09
N VAL A 618 -19.31 46.08 -4.38
CA VAL A 618 -18.25 45.15 -3.97
C VAL A 618 -18.21 45.07 -2.46
N VAL A 619 -18.33 43.84 -1.99
CA VAL A 619 -18.22 43.51 -0.58
C VAL A 619 -16.82 42.96 -0.30
N CYS A 620 -16.29 42.13 -1.20
CA CYS A 620 -14.97 41.55 -1.05
C CYS A 620 -14.11 41.76 -2.30
N PRO A 621 -12.98 42.47 -2.18
CA PRO A 621 -12.06 42.63 -3.30
C PRO A 621 -11.29 41.34 -3.60
N SER A 622 -10.79 41.21 -4.82
CA SER A 622 -9.97 40.10 -5.31
C SER A 622 -8.67 39.86 -4.51
N ILE A 623 -8.21 40.86 -3.76
CA ILE A 623 -6.99 40.79 -2.94
C ILE A 623 -7.24 40.29 -1.51
N SER A 624 -8.49 40.18 -1.06
CA SER A 624 -8.79 39.77 0.32
C SER A 624 -9.01 38.26 0.40
N LYS A 625 -8.08 37.57 1.07
CA LYS A 625 -8.17 36.13 1.35
C LYS A 625 -9.32 35.79 2.30
N SER A 626 -9.57 36.65 3.29
CA SER A 626 -10.76 36.60 4.15
C SER A 626 -11.83 37.56 3.64
N CYS A 627 -13.07 37.10 3.61
CA CYS A 627 -14.21 37.84 3.10
C CYS A 627 -15.48 37.49 3.89
N GLY A 628 -16.06 38.51 4.51
CA GLY A 628 -17.38 38.45 5.10
C GLY A 628 -17.96 39.84 5.24
N TYR A 629 -19.29 39.92 5.35
CA TYR A 629 -19.99 41.18 5.56
C TYR A 629 -21.14 41.06 6.53
N VAL A 630 -21.49 42.20 7.11
CA VAL A 630 -22.53 42.33 8.11
C VAL A 630 -23.64 43.24 7.59
N GLU A 631 -24.86 42.79 7.71
CA GLU A 631 -26.06 43.61 7.55
C GLU A 631 -26.75 43.71 8.90
N ALA A 632 -26.86 44.93 9.43
CA ALA A 632 -27.47 45.16 10.73
C ALA A 632 -28.66 46.13 10.58
N ASP A 633 -29.85 45.68 10.96
CA ASP A 633 -31.07 46.48 11.03
C ASP A 633 -31.46 46.71 12.50
N LEU A 634 -31.37 47.96 12.94
CA LEU A 634 -31.80 48.40 14.25
C LEU A 634 -33.09 49.22 14.11
N ASP A 635 -34.21 48.68 14.60
CA ASP A 635 -35.49 49.36 14.62
C ASP A 635 -35.83 49.86 16.04
N ILE A 636 -35.79 51.19 16.24
CA ILE A 636 -36.14 51.83 17.52
C ILE A 636 -37.61 52.26 17.49
N ALA A 637 -38.50 51.40 17.97
CA ALA A 637 -39.95 51.58 17.91
C ALA A 637 -40.47 52.75 18.76
N GLU A 638 -40.05 52.86 20.03
CA GLU A 638 -40.51 53.90 20.95
C GLU A 638 -39.42 54.34 21.94
N ILE A 639 -39.32 55.65 22.19
CA ILE A 639 -38.54 56.23 23.30
C ILE A 639 -39.50 57.03 24.18
N SER A 640 -39.58 56.68 25.47
CA SER A 640 -40.50 57.29 26.44
C SER A 640 -39.79 57.72 27.72
N ILE A 641 -40.07 58.96 28.15
CA ILE A 641 -39.55 59.57 29.38
C ILE A 641 -40.75 59.87 30.27
N SER A 642 -41.32 58.85 30.91
CA SER A 642 -42.54 59.03 31.69
C SER A 642 -42.23 59.42 33.14
N SER A 643 -42.60 60.64 33.54
CA SER A 643 -42.49 61.13 34.93
C SER A 643 -43.87 61.28 35.60
N LEU A 644 -44.54 60.18 35.95
CA LEU A 644 -45.80 60.18 36.73
C LEU A 644 -45.73 59.19 37.91
N PRO A 645 -46.53 59.37 38.98
CA PRO A 645 -46.10 59.47 40.39
C PRO A 645 -45.57 58.18 41.07
N VAL A 646 -45.26 57.10 40.35
CA VAL A 646 -44.88 55.81 40.95
C VAL A 646 -43.61 55.20 40.36
N THR A 647 -43.15 55.56 39.16
CA THR A 647 -41.91 55.01 38.57
C THR A 647 -41.02 56.11 38.02
N LYS A 648 -39.74 56.10 38.41
CA LYS A 648 -38.69 57.01 37.93
C LYS A 648 -37.92 56.25 36.84
N GLY A 649 -37.93 56.67 35.57
CA GLY A 649 -37.08 56.02 34.57
C GLY A 649 -37.33 56.41 33.11
N VAL A 650 -36.35 56.08 32.27
CA VAL A 650 -36.40 56.14 30.79
C VAL A 650 -36.71 54.73 30.29
N SER A 651 -37.62 54.60 29.32
CA SER A 651 -37.87 53.32 28.65
C SER A 651 -37.69 53.42 27.14
N ILE A 652 -36.98 52.45 26.56
CA ILE A 652 -36.70 52.35 25.13
C ILE A 652 -37.17 50.99 24.65
N GLU A 653 -37.88 50.97 23.53
CA GLU A 653 -38.30 49.75 22.83
C GLU A 653 -37.57 49.67 21.49
N PHE A 654 -36.81 48.59 21.28
CA PHE A 654 -36.06 48.36 20.04
C PHE A 654 -36.07 46.88 19.65
N SER A 655 -35.90 46.61 18.37
CA SER A 655 -35.54 45.30 17.80
C SER A 655 -34.24 45.41 17.00
N LEU A 656 -33.46 44.35 16.99
CA LEU A 656 -32.18 44.30 16.28
C LEU A 656 -32.10 42.99 15.48
N SER A 657 -31.85 43.08 14.19
CA SER A 657 -31.54 41.95 13.32
C SER A 657 -30.14 42.14 12.74
N VAL A 658 -29.27 41.14 12.87
CA VAL A 658 -27.90 41.18 12.35
C VAL A 658 -27.61 39.91 11.57
N ASP A 659 -27.33 40.05 10.28
CA ASP A 659 -26.92 38.95 9.40
C ASP A 659 -25.43 39.10 9.08
N LEU A 660 -24.63 38.13 9.54
CA LEU A 660 -23.22 38.00 9.18
C LEU A 660 -23.09 36.94 8.09
N THR A 661 -22.68 37.35 6.89
CA THR A 661 -22.43 36.43 5.77
C THR A 661 -20.93 36.25 5.59
N VAL A 662 -20.45 35.00 5.67
CA VAL A 662 -19.02 34.67 5.48
C VAL A 662 -18.84 33.82 4.23
N HIS A 663 -18.01 34.30 3.29
CA HIS A 663 -17.74 33.60 2.03
C HIS A 663 -16.43 32.81 2.07
N ARG A 664 -15.37 33.39 2.64
CA ARG A 664 -14.07 32.71 2.78
C ARG A 664 -13.26 33.23 3.96
N ILE A 665 -12.45 32.37 4.56
CA ILE A 665 -11.59 32.71 5.70
C ILE A 665 -10.15 32.32 5.37
N ALA A 666 -9.21 33.26 5.47
CA ALA A 666 -7.79 32.99 5.40
C ALA A 666 -7.36 32.17 6.62
N LEU A 667 -6.64 31.09 6.39
CA LEU A 667 -6.11 30.25 7.43
C LEU A 667 -4.65 30.66 7.73
N PRO A 668 -4.29 30.91 9.00
CA PRO A 668 -2.89 31.05 9.39
C PRO A 668 -2.09 29.78 9.06
N GLU A 669 -0.79 29.91 8.79
CA GLU A 669 0.09 28.77 8.49
C GLU A 669 0.05 27.73 9.63
N ASP A 670 -0.01 28.19 10.88
CA ASP A 670 -0.03 27.33 12.06
C ASP A 670 -1.39 26.66 12.35
N SER A 671 -2.45 27.02 11.61
CA SER A 671 -3.82 26.57 11.93
C SER A 671 -4.05 25.08 11.67
N LEU A 672 -3.26 24.51 10.77
CA LEU A 672 -3.26 23.08 10.44
C LEU A 672 -2.10 22.34 11.10
N ASP A 673 -1.26 23.00 11.91
CA ASP A 673 -0.10 22.37 12.54
C ASP A 673 -0.46 21.13 13.36
N SER A 674 -1.63 21.14 14.02
CA SER A 674 -2.14 19.98 14.76
C SER A 674 -2.48 18.77 13.89
N MET A 675 -2.66 18.99 12.58
CA MET A 675 -2.90 17.96 11.57
C MET A 675 -1.63 17.66 10.74
N THR A 676 -0.58 18.47 10.89
CA THR A 676 0.74 18.18 10.34
C THR A 676 1.57 17.34 11.31
N SER A 677 2.43 16.48 10.77
CA SER A 677 3.42 15.71 11.51
C SER A 677 4.75 15.76 10.77
N ASP A 678 5.83 15.24 11.37
CA ASP A 678 7.15 15.23 10.73
C ASP A 678 7.15 14.56 9.33
N THR A 679 6.17 13.71 9.04
CA THR A 679 6.04 12.96 7.78
C THR A 679 4.85 13.37 6.92
N THR A 680 3.93 14.19 7.42
CA THR A 680 2.70 14.56 6.71
C THR A 680 2.44 16.05 6.84
N SER A 681 2.38 16.75 5.72
CA SER A 681 2.00 18.16 5.65
C SER A 681 0.65 18.31 4.95
N LEU A 682 -0.20 19.15 5.53
CA LEU A 682 -1.48 19.56 4.97
C LEU A 682 -1.43 21.07 4.81
N GLU A 683 -1.57 21.56 3.59
CA GLU A 683 -1.57 22.99 3.30
C GLU A 683 -2.93 23.41 2.76
N LEU A 684 -3.50 24.46 3.35
CA LEU A 684 -4.71 25.13 2.86
C LEU A 684 -4.59 26.62 3.17
N GLY A 685 -4.55 27.46 2.13
CA GLY A 685 -4.39 28.90 2.32
C GLY A 685 -5.68 29.65 2.67
N VAL A 686 -6.83 29.18 2.17
CA VAL A 686 -8.13 29.84 2.29
C VAL A 686 -9.21 28.78 2.44
N LEU A 687 -10.09 28.93 3.42
CA LEU A 687 -11.27 28.10 3.66
C LEU A 687 -12.50 28.76 3.02
N PRO A 688 -12.98 28.28 1.86
CA PRO A 688 -14.23 28.77 1.27
C PRO A 688 -15.47 28.20 1.98
N ALA A 689 -16.61 28.87 1.80
CA ALA A 689 -17.88 28.51 2.42
C ALA A 689 -18.34 27.08 2.07
N ASP A 690 -18.19 26.65 0.82
CA ASP A 690 -18.62 25.31 0.40
C ASP A 690 -17.71 24.21 0.98
N LEU A 691 -16.42 24.50 1.19
CA LEU A 691 -15.53 23.58 1.92
C LEU A 691 -15.98 23.42 3.37
N PHE A 692 -16.38 24.53 4.03
CA PHE A 692 -16.93 24.46 5.38
C PHE A 692 -18.23 23.64 5.44
N ARG A 693 -19.14 23.79 4.45
CA ARG A 693 -20.34 22.96 4.32
C ARG A 693 -20.00 21.48 4.17
N THR A 694 -19.03 21.17 3.31
CA THR A 694 -18.55 19.79 3.07
C THR A 694 -18.01 19.18 4.37
N LEU A 695 -17.17 19.91 5.11
CA LEU A 695 -16.65 19.46 6.42
C LEU A 695 -17.77 19.22 7.44
N ALA A 696 -18.77 20.12 7.50
CA ALA A 696 -19.93 19.96 8.37
C ALA A 696 -20.80 18.76 7.98
N GLU A 697 -20.95 18.48 6.68
CA GLU A 697 -21.70 17.32 6.19
C GLU A 697 -20.99 16.00 6.48
N ILE A 698 -19.66 15.93 6.32
CA ILE A 698 -18.86 14.76 6.75
C ILE A 698 -19.07 14.53 8.25
N GLY A 699 -18.96 15.58 9.08
CA GLY A 699 -19.22 15.51 10.52
C GLY A 699 -20.67 15.20 10.90
N SER A 700 -21.63 15.22 9.97
CA SER A 700 -23.01 14.76 10.21
C SER A 700 -23.17 13.23 10.06
N ARG A 701 -22.26 12.60 9.31
CA ARG A 701 -22.25 11.16 9.02
C ARG A 701 -21.38 10.37 10.00
N GLY A 702 -20.32 10.99 10.51
CA GLY A 702 -19.35 10.39 11.44
C GLY A 702 -19.23 11.12 12.77
N ASP A 703 -18.05 11.03 13.40
CA ASP A 703 -17.70 11.80 14.59
C ASP A 703 -17.31 13.24 14.17
N PRO A 704 -18.03 14.27 14.63
CA PRO A 704 -17.75 15.63 14.24
C PRO A 704 -16.46 16.15 14.87
N LEU A 705 -15.79 17.06 14.19
CA LEU A 705 -14.67 17.81 14.75
C LEU A 705 -15.21 18.79 15.79
N GLU A 706 -14.72 18.72 17.03
CA GLU A 706 -15.15 19.60 18.11
C GLU A 706 -14.09 20.66 18.43
N LYS A 707 -14.50 21.93 18.50
CA LYS A 707 -13.63 23.03 18.97
C LYS A 707 -14.16 23.61 20.27
N THR A 708 -13.32 23.62 21.30
CA THR A 708 -13.65 24.24 22.59
C THR A 708 -13.13 25.67 22.67
N PHE A 709 -13.94 26.56 23.21
CA PHE A 709 -13.56 27.93 23.54
C PHE A 709 -14.32 28.42 24.78
N SER A 710 -13.87 29.51 25.39
CA SER A 710 -14.55 30.09 26.55
C SER A 710 -15.19 31.44 26.23
N LEU A 711 -16.46 31.60 26.59
CA LEU A 711 -17.19 32.88 26.53
C LEU A 711 -16.82 33.82 27.70
N CYS A 712 -16.41 33.26 28.84
CA CYS A 712 -16.12 34.03 30.05
C CYS A 712 -15.25 33.27 31.06
N ASP A 713 -14.44 33.99 31.82
CA ASP A 713 -13.49 33.38 32.79
C ASP A 713 -14.13 33.00 34.14
N ASN A 714 -15.46 33.13 34.27
CA ASN A 714 -16.18 33.06 35.55
C ASN A 714 -16.59 31.64 35.96
N GLY A 715 -16.21 30.61 35.18
CA GLY A 715 -16.46 29.20 35.47
C GLY A 715 -17.94 28.78 35.56
N ARG A 716 -18.86 29.59 35.00
CA ARG A 716 -20.29 29.26 34.92
C ARG A 716 -20.53 28.30 33.75
N SER A 717 -21.62 27.53 33.80
CA SER A 717 -21.88 26.45 32.82
C SER A 717 -22.00 26.93 31.37
N TYR A 718 -22.45 28.17 31.16
CA TYR A 718 -22.53 28.78 29.82
C TYR A 718 -21.18 29.35 29.35
N CYS A 719 -20.14 29.39 30.20
CA CYS A 719 -18.84 29.94 29.83
C CYS A 719 -17.99 28.96 29.01
N GLU A 720 -18.18 27.64 29.15
CA GLU A 720 -17.45 26.64 28.36
C GLU A 720 -18.29 26.26 27.14
N GLN A 721 -17.79 26.61 25.96
CA GLN A 721 -18.47 26.34 24.70
C GLN A 721 -17.71 25.26 23.93
N THR A 722 -18.45 24.30 23.40
CA THR A 722 -17.92 23.27 22.51
C THR A 722 -18.73 23.31 21.23
N VAL A 723 -18.08 23.63 20.11
CA VAL A 723 -18.71 23.72 18.79
C VAL A 723 -18.48 22.41 18.05
N PRO A 724 -19.53 21.62 17.79
CA PRO A 724 -19.44 20.47 16.90
C PRO A 724 -19.56 20.93 15.45
N LEU A 725 -18.51 20.71 14.64
CA LEU A 725 -18.54 20.91 13.19
C LEU A 725 -19.36 19.79 12.54
N SER A 726 -20.68 19.98 12.52
CA SER A 726 -21.64 19.04 11.96
C SER A 726 -22.85 19.80 11.43
N SER A 727 -23.36 19.43 10.27
CA SER A 727 -24.62 19.96 9.75
C SER A 727 -25.84 19.31 10.43
N HIS A 728 -25.67 18.31 11.30
CA HIS A 728 -26.79 17.58 11.89
C HIS A 728 -27.74 18.50 12.70
N ASN A 729 -29.04 18.51 12.38
CA ASN A 729 -29.98 19.50 12.90
C ASN A 729 -30.16 19.51 14.43
N THR A 730 -29.99 18.37 15.12
CA THR A 730 -30.22 18.26 16.57
C THR A 730 -28.97 18.20 17.44
N THR A 731 -27.80 18.03 16.83
CA THR A 731 -26.52 17.80 17.54
C THR A 731 -25.35 18.59 16.96
N GLY A 732 -25.50 19.14 15.76
CA GLY A 732 -24.49 19.94 15.08
C GLY A 732 -24.69 21.43 15.27
N LEU A 733 -24.14 22.20 14.33
CA LEU A 733 -24.09 23.66 14.34
C LEU A 733 -25.48 24.34 14.50
N PRO A 734 -26.59 23.86 13.88
CA PRO A 734 -27.91 24.47 14.10
C PRO A 734 -28.39 24.37 15.56
N ALA A 735 -28.19 23.22 16.20
CA ALA A 735 -28.55 23.02 17.61
C ALA A 735 -27.61 23.77 18.56
N TYR A 736 -26.33 23.85 18.19
CA TYR A 736 -25.35 24.65 18.91
C TYR A 736 -25.72 26.14 18.87
N ALA A 737 -26.12 26.68 17.72
CA ALA A 737 -26.58 28.06 17.58
C ALA A 737 -27.76 28.39 18.51
N GLU A 738 -28.76 27.51 18.59
CA GLU A 738 -29.90 27.67 19.51
C GLU A 738 -29.47 27.63 20.99
N SER A 739 -28.49 26.78 21.34
CA SER A 739 -27.92 26.73 22.68
C SER A 739 -27.12 27.99 23.01
N LEU A 740 -26.31 28.47 22.06
CA LEU A 740 -25.49 29.67 22.20
C LEU A 740 -26.37 30.90 22.44
N GLY A 741 -27.53 31.01 21.78
CA GLY A 741 -28.49 32.09 22.02
C GLY A 741 -28.96 32.13 23.48
N LYS A 742 -29.28 30.97 24.07
CA LYS A 742 -29.67 30.83 25.49
C LYS A 742 -28.50 31.16 26.43
N ASP A 743 -27.30 30.70 26.09
CA ASP A 743 -26.09 30.96 26.88
C ASP A 743 -25.72 32.45 26.90
N ILE A 744 -25.85 33.14 25.76
CA ILE A 744 -25.66 34.59 25.65
C ILE A 744 -26.76 35.34 26.43
N GLU A 745 -28.01 34.89 26.39
CA GLU A 745 -29.09 35.44 27.20
C GLU A 745 -28.76 35.37 28.70
N TYR A 746 -28.25 34.24 29.18
CA TYR A 746 -27.79 34.09 30.58
C TYR A 746 -26.60 34.99 30.89
N TYR A 747 -25.62 35.05 29.99
CA TYR A 747 -24.45 35.90 30.14
C TYR A 747 -24.83 37.38 30.28
N ILE A 748 -25.69 37.90 29.39
CA ILE A 748 -26.15 39.31 29.44
C ILE A 748 -26.95 39.58 30.72
N ARG A 749 -27.78 38.64 31.17
CA ARG A 749 -28.56 38.77 32.42
C ARG A 749 -27.69 38.77 33.67
N ASP A 750 -26.68 37.91 33.72
CA ASP A 750 -25.74 37.88 34.84
C ASP A 750 -24.86 39.15 34.83
N TYR A 751 -24.32 39.54 33.67
CA TYR A 751 -23.51 40.75 33.54
C TYR A 751 -24.28 42.02 33.92
N SER A 752 -25.54 42.14 33.50
CA SER A 752 -26.39 43.28 33.87
C SER A 752 -26.70 43.32 35.36
N ARG A 753 -26.85 42.15 36.01
CA ARG A 753 -27.02 42.09 37.46
C ARG A 753 -25.76 42.51 38.20
N ASP A 754 -24.60 42.04 37.75
CA ASP A 754 -23.30 42.41 38.33
C ASP A 754 -23.07 43.93 38.21
N LEU A 755 -23.46 44.53 37.07
CA LEU A 755 -23.43 45.98 36.90
C LEU A 755 -24.34 46.69 37.90
N VAL A 756 -25.57 46.22 38.17
CA VAL A 756 -26.50 46.87 39.11
C VAL A 756 -26.08 46.72 40.59
N GLU A 757 -25.33 45.68 40.95
CA GLU A 757 -24.88 45.44 42.33
C GLU A 757 -23.64 46.29 42.74
N GLU A 758 -23.01 47.00 41.80
CA GLU A 758 -21.82 47.84 42.06
C GLU A 758 -22.18 49.19 42.73
N GLU A 759 -21.76 49.41 43.99
CA GLU A 759 -22.06 50.65 44.73
C GLU A 759 -21.47 51.90 44.05
N GLY A 760 -22.34 52.84 43.61
CA GLY A 760 -21.94 54.17 43.13
C GLY A 760 -22.05 54.42 41.62
N ASN A 761 -22.63 53.49 40.86
CA ASN A 761 -22.74 53.56 39.40
C ASN A 761 -23.92 54.41 38.84
N GLY A 762 -24.85 54.87 39.67
CA GLY A 762 -25.96 55.75 39.27
C GLY A 762 -27.10 55.08 38.49
N TRP A 763 -27.03 53.76 38.24
CA TRP A 763 -28.09 53.01 37.56
C TRP A 763 -29.05 52.38 38.60
N GLY A 764 -30.35 52.63 38.47
CA GLY A 764 -31.36 51.94 39.26
C GLY A 764 -31.61 50.50 38.75
N ASN A 765 -32.68 49.86 39.22
CA ASN A 765 -33.05 48.50 38.81
C ASN A 765 -33.23 48.41 37.28
N LEU A 766 -32.37 47.63 36.61
CA LEU A 766 -32.40 47.35 35.18
C LEU A 766 -33.16 46.03 34.95
N ASP A 767 -34.36 46.11 34.37
CA ASP A 767 -35.13 44.91 34.02
C ASP A 767 -34.81 44.45 32.60
N MET A 768 -34.04 43.36 32.51
CA MET A 768 -33.70 42.68 31.24
C MET A 768 -34.40 41.32 31.09
N SER A 769 -35.46 41.08 31.86
CA SER A 769 -36.21 39.81 31.79
C SER A 769 -36.90 39.58 30.44
N GLY A 770 -37.16 40.65 29.68
CA GLY A 770 -37.72 40.59 28.33
C GLY A 770 -36.72 40.27 27.22
N LEU A 771 -35.42 40.33 27.47
CA LEU A 771 -34.41 40.06 26.43
C LEU A 771 -34.40 38.58 26.05
N VAL A 772 -34.56 38.32 24.75
CA VAL A 772 -34.38 37.02 24.11
C VAL A 772 -33.40 37.23 22.96
N VAL A 773 -32.43 36.34 22.82
CA VAL A 773 -31.48 36.36 21.70
C VAL A 773 -31.72 35.09 20.90
N ASP A 774 -32.25 35.23 19.69
CA ASP A 774 -32.41 34.12 18.76
C ASP A 774 -31.21 34.10 17.81
N ILE A 775 -30.51 32.97 17.76
CA ILE A 775 -29.35 32.79 16.89
C ILE A 775 -29.69 31.64 15.95
N GLN A 776 -29.69 31.94 14.66
CA GLN A 776 -30.09 31.00 13.63
C GLN A 776 -28.93 30.72 12.69
N LEU A 777 -28.72 29.44 12.43
CA LEU A 777 -27.84 28.92 11.40
C LEU A 777 -28.61 27.80 10.69
N PRO A 778 -29.35 28.13 9.61
CA PRO A 778 -30.29 27.19 9.01
C PRO A 778 -29.59 25.97 8.43
N TYR A 779 -30.16 24.77 8.64
CA TYR A 779 -29.65 23.51 8.07
C TYR A 779 -29.39 23.60 6.56
N ASN A 780 -30.33 24.20 5.81
CA ASN A 780 -30.25 24.31 4.36
C ASN A 780 -29.06 25.18 3.87
N GLU A 781 -28.47 25.99 4.75
CA GLU A 781 -27.28 26.79 4.44
C GLU A 781 -25.98 26.08 4.79
N LEU A 782 -26.04 24.98 5.55
CA LEU A 782 -24.89 24.18 5.95
C LEU A 782 -24.73 22.90 5.11
N VAL A 783 -25.62 22.68 4.15
CA VAL A 783 -25.55 21.56 3.21
C VAL A 783 -25.22 22.12 1.84
N ASP A 784 -24.20 21.54 1.22
CA ASP A 784 -23.85 21.83 -0.15
C ASP A 784 -24.49 20.78 -1.08
N ASN A 785 -25.06 21.23 -2.19
CA ASN A 785 -25.57 20.35 -3.24
C ASN A 785 -24.82 20.54 -4.56
N ASP A 786 -23.79 21.39 -4.56
CA ASP A 786 -23.03 21.68 -5.75
C ASP A 786 -21.91 20.65 -5.93
N ASP A 787 -21.54 20.41 -7.20
CA ASP A 787 -20.51 19.44 -7.56
C ASP A 787 -19.09 20.03 -7.42
N SER A 788 -18.99 21.34 -7.21
CA SER A 788 -17.73 22.10 -7.16
C SER A 788 -17.67 22.96 -5.90
N ILE A 789 -16.48 23.09 -5.31
CA ILE A 789 -16.26 23.98 -4.17
C ILE A 789 -16.05 25.42 -4.64
N GLY A 790 -16.87 26.32 -4.13
CA GLY A 790 -16.71 27.75 -4.30
C GLY A 790 -16.97 28.54 -3.01
N ASP A 791 -16.95 29.85 -3.17
CA ASP A 791 -17.29 30.84 -2.15
C ASP A 791 -18.40 31.78 -2.64
N GLU A 792 -19.11 31.42 -3.72
CA GLU A 792 -20.19 32.26 -4.27
C GLU A 792 -21.34 32.44 -3.28
N ARG A 793 -21.64 31.37 -2.53
CA ARG A 793 -22.71 31.34 -1.52
C ARG A 793 -22.10 31.38 -0.13
N GLY A 794 -22.11 32.55 0.50
CA GLY A 794 -21.69 32.68 1.89
C GLY A 794 -22.60 31.92 2.86
N ILE A 795 -22.07 31.64 4.05
CA ILE A 795 -22.82 31.09 5.18
C ILE A 795 -23.40 32.26 5.96
N VAL A 796 -24.71 32.30 6.17
CA VAL A 796 -25.39 33.38 6.91
C VAL A 796 -25.60 32.97 8.35
N PHE A 797 -25.04 33.77 9.25
CA PHE A 797 -25.28 33.68 10.68
C PHE A 797 -26.18 34.83 11.08
N SER A 798 -27.42 34.52 11.45
CA SER A 798 -28.45 35.51 11.79
C SER A 798 -28.63 35.60 13.30
N ILE A 799 -28.57 36.82 13.82
CA ILE A 799 -28.92 37.15 15.20
C ILE A 799 -30.17 38.01 15.16
N ASP A 800 -31.26 37.52 15.74
CA ASP A 800 -32.52 38.27 15.89
C ASP A 800 -32.81 38.53 17.37
N ILE A 801 -32.95 39.81 17.71
CA ILE A 801 -33.47 40.26 18.98
C ILE A 801 -34.85 40.84 18.70
N PRO A 802 -35.93 40.15 19.11
CA PRO A 802 -37.29 40.64 18.91
C PRO A 802 -37.50 41.96 19.69
N SER A 803 -38.61 42.66 19.42
CA SER A 803 -38.89 43.95 20.09
C SER A 803 -38.87 43.81 21.61
N VAL A 804 -37.88 44.45 22.24
CA VAL A 804 -37.65 44.43 23.68
C VAL A 804 -37.73 45.82 24.27
N LYS A 805 -38.42 45.93 25.40
CA LYS A 805 -38.55 47.17 26.16
C LYS A 805 -37.62 47.16 27.36
N ILE A 806 -36.56 47.95 27.31
CA ILE A 806 -35.65 48.17 28.44
C ILE A 806 -36.14 49.38 29.25
N THR A 807 -36.19 49.25 30.57
CA THR A 807 -36.51 50.35 31.48
C THR A 807 -35.34 50.57 32.45
N ALA A 808 -34.76 51.76 32.42
CA ALA A 808 -33.70 52.18 33.34
C ALA A 808 -34.27 53.14 34.38
N GLY A 809 -34.18 52.77 35.67
CA GLY A 809 -34.66 53.60 36.78
C GLY A 809 -33.62 54.60 37.29
N ILE A 810 -34.06 55.78 37.75
CA ILE A 810 -33.21 56.76 38.48
C ILE A 810 -33.55 56.65 39.98
N ASP A 811 -32.57 56.43 40.85
CA ASP A 811 -32.86 56.14 42.27
C ASP A 811 -33.14 57.39 43.15
N ASN A 812 -32.78 58.59 42.69
CA ASN A 812 -32.89 59.85 43.47
C ASN A 812 -34.32 60.20 43.87
N SER A 813 -34.58 60.48 45.16
CA SER A 813 -35.89 60.87 45.68
C SER A 813 -36.31 62.27 45.22
N TRP A 814 -37.63 62.56 45.19
CA TRP A 814 -38.13 63.92 44.87
C TRP A 814 -37.57 65.00 45.81
N ILE A 815 -37.10 64.63 47.00
CA ILE A 815 -36.51 65.56 47.97
C ILE A 815 -35.08 65.91 47.56
N GLU A 816 -34.26 64.92 47.16
CA GLU A 816 -32.90 65.15 46.63
C GLU A 816 -32.92 65.96 45.33
N LEU A 817 -33.87 65.68 44.43
CA LEU A 817 -34.01 66.43 43.17
C LEU A 817 -34.39 67.90 43.40
N ILE A 818 -35.11 68.20 44.50
CA ILE A 818 -35.47 69.56 44.90
C ILE A 818 -34.30 70.26 45.62
N ASP A 819 -33.45 69.52 46.33
CA ASP A 819 -32.25 70.05 46.99
C ASP A 819 -31.13 70.35 45.97
N ILE A 820 -30.97 69.51 44.93
CA ILE A 820 -30.11 69.78 43.77
C ILE A 820 -30.58 71.03 43.01
N ALA A 821 -31.90 71.17 42.79
CA ALA A 821 -32.48 72.38 42.16
C ALA A 821 -32.34 73.67 43.01
N ARG A 822 -31.92 73.56 44.27
CA ARG A 822 -31.62 74.69 45.17
C ARG A 822 -30.12 74.97 45.32
N GLY A 823 -29.26 74.22 44.64
CA GLY A 823 -27.82 74.48 44.55
C GLY A 823 -26.96 73.78 45.58
N GLU A 824 -27.45 72.72 46.25
CA GLU A 824 -26.60 71.80 47.03
C GLU A 824 -26.74 70.38 46.47
N GLY A 825 -25.70 69.92 45.77
CA GLY A 825 -25.59 68.59 45.17
C GLY A 825 -25.30 68.64 43.67
N ASP A 826 -24.33 67.83 43.21
CA ASP A 826 -24.06 67.66 41.78
C ASP A 826 -25.04 66.65 41.19
N LEU A 827 -25.50 66.96 39.97
CA LEU A 827 -26.28 66.07 39.12
C LEU A 827 -25.27 65.15 38.42
N GLU A 828 -24.90 64.05 39.06
CA GLU A 828 -24.10 63.00 38.41
C GLU A 828 -25.02 62.17 37.50
N GLY A 829 -25.29 62.72 36.31
CA GLY A 829 -25.93 62.03 35.21
C GLY A 829 -24.95 61.96 34.05
N GLY A 830 -24.01 61.02 34.10
CA GLY A 830 -23.16 60.67 32.98
C GLY A 830 -23.42 59.22 32.61
N VAL A 831 -23.79 58.97 31.36
CA VAL A 831 -23.80 57.60 30.81
C VAL A 831 -22.33 57.20 30.62
N VAL A 832 -21.72 56.65 31.66
CA VAL A 832 -20.44 55.94 31.51
C VAL A 832 -20.80 54.52 31.07
N ALA A 833 -20.72 54.27 29.78
CA ALA A 833 -20.71 52.91 29.26
C ALA A 833 -19.28 52.37 29.36
N THR A 834 -19.06 51.38 30.22
CA THR A 834 -17.92 50.47 30.06
C THR A 834 -18.16 49.63 28.81
N ASP A 835 -17.17 49.57 27.93
CA ASP A 835 -17.20 48.83 26.65
C ASP A 835 -17.89 47.46 26.85
N PRO A 836 -18.98 47.15 26.11
CA PRO A 836 -19.52 45.80 26.12
C PRO A 836 -18.43 44.84 25.63
N ALA A 837 -18.13 43.82 26.43
CA ALA A 837 -17.05 42.87 26.16
C ALA A 837 -17.24 42.04 24.86
N ASN A 838 -18.41 42.11 24.21
CA ASN A 838 -18.68 41.40 22.96
C ASN A 838 -18.30 42.24 21.73
N THR A 839 -17.16 41.91 21.13
CA THR A 839 -16.59 42.55 19.93
C THR A 839 -17.53 42.58 18.72
N LEU A 840 -18.45 41.62 18.57
CA LEU A 840 -19.40 41.61 17.45
C LEU A 840 -20.51 42.66 17.56
N VAL A 841 -20.97 42.96 18.78
CA VAL A 841 -22.17 43.81 18.99
C VAL A 841 -21.78 45.21 19.48
N ALA A 842 -20.60 45.35 20.08
CA ALA A 842 -20.04 46.61 20.55
C ALA A 842 -19.99 47.72 19.48
N PRO A 843 -19.64 47.47 18.20
CA PRO A 843 -19.59 48.51 17.18
C PRO A 843 -20.97 49.08 16.84
N PHE A 844 -22.04 48.32 17.08
CA PHE A 844 -23.42 48.72 16.79
C PHE A 844 -24.12 49.34 18.01
N LEU A 845 -23.85 48.82 19.21
CA LEU A 845 -24.47 49.31 20.45
C LEU A 845 -23.76 50.53 21.03
N THR A 846 -22.43 50.66 20.88
CA THR A 846 -21.67 51.79 21.45
C THR A 846 -22.06 53.13 20.81
N PRO A 847 -22.21 53.26 19.48
CA PRO A 847 -22.70 54.49 18.85
C PRO A 847 -24.13 54.81 19.27
N MET A 848 -24.98 53.80 19.47
CA MET A 848 -26.35 53.99 19.96
C MET A 848 -26.37 54.51 21.40
N VAL A 849 -25.57 53.92 22.30
CA VAL A 849 -25.47 54.37 23.70
C VAL A 849 -24.84 55.75 23.80
N SER A 850 -23.83 56.04 22.97
CA SER A 850 -23.20 57.36 22.85
C SER A 850 -24.17 58.40 22.29
N ALA A 851 -24.92 58.07 21.24
CA ALA A 851 -25.98 58.93 20.69
C ALA A 851 -27.10 59.16 21.71
N MET A 852 -27.43 58.17 22.53
CA MET A 852 -28.40 58.30 23.61
C MET A 852 -27.88 59.15 24.77
N GLY A 853 -26.59 59.05 25.11
CA GLY A 853 -25.93 59.94 26.06
C GLY A 853 -25.95 61.38 25.55
N GLY A 854 -25.55 61.58 24.29
CA GLY A 854 -25.62 62.86 23.60
C GLY A 854 -27.04 63.41 23.49
N LEU A 855 -28.05 62.56 23.24
CA LEU A 855 -29.47 62.92 23.23
C LEU A 855 -29.97 63.29 24.64
N THR A 856 -29.53 62.59 25.69
CA THR A 856 -29.93 62.86 27.07
C THR A 856 -29.36 64.20 27.56
N ASP A 857 -28.08 64.45 27.28
CA ASP A 857 -27.41 65.72 27.57
C ASP A 857 -28.03 66.87 26.76
N ALA A 858 -28.32 66.62 25.48
CA ALA A 858 -29.02 67.54 24.59
C ALA A 858 -30.43 67.91 25.06
N LEU A 859 -31.23 66.93 25.49
CA LEU A 859 -32.60 67.15 25.96
C LEU A 859 -32.64 68.01 27.23
N SER A 860 -31.58 67.97 28.05
CA SER A 860 -31.45 68.81 29.23
C SER A 860 -31.33 70.32 28.92
N ALA A 861 -30.89 70.68 27.71
CA ALA A 861 -30.61 72.07 27.27
C ALA A 861 -31.70 72.69 26.36
N SER A 862 -32.82 71.99 26.15
CA SER A 862 -33.85 72.27 25.13
C SER A 862 -34.47 73.68 25.06
N MET A 863 -34.73 74.17 23.84
CA MET A 863 -35.56 75.35 23.55
C MET A 863 -36.84 74.96 22.77
N VAL A 864 -37.99 75.49 23.22
CA VAL A 864 -39.31 75.17 22.65
C VAL A 864 -39.67 76.12 21.50
N SER A 865 -39.96 75.59 20.31
CA SER A 865 -40.48 76.34 19.15
C SER A 865 -41.82 75.79 18.64
N ALA A 866 -42.49 76.50 17.72
CA ALA A 866 -43.78 76.09 17.14
C ALA A 866 -43.68 74.92 16.13
N GLU A 867 -42.48 74.64 15.62
CA GLU A 867 -42.19 73.53 14.68
C GLU A 867 -41.67 72.26 15.39
N GLY A 868 -41.54 72.30 16.72
CA GLY A 868 -40.98 71.22 17.52
C GLY A 868 -39.96 71.73 18.55
N ILE A 869 -39.44 70.81 19.36
CA ILE A 869 -38.30 71.08 20.24
C ILE A 869 -37.03 70.83 19.42
N ARG A 870 -36.24 71.89 19.24
CA ARG A 870 -34.88 71.80 18.70
C ARG A 870 -33.93 71.85 19.88
N ILE A 871 -32.98 70.92 19.90
CA ILE A 871 -31.91 70.90 20.89
C ILE A 871 -30.90 71.99 20.50
N PRO A 872 -30.64 73.01 21.34
CA PRO A 872 -29.57 73.96 21.08
C PRO A 872 -28.20 73.35 21.42
N THR A 873 -27.20 73.73 20.63
CA THR A 873 -25.78 73.38 20.79
C THR A 873 -25.25 73.87 22.13
N ALA A 874 -24.80 72.94 22.99
CA ALA A 874 -24.14 73.27 24.25
C ALA A 874 -22.61 73.34 24.03
N GLY A 875 -22.04 74.56 24.03
CA GLY A 875 -20.59 74.79 24.13
C GLY A 875 -19.99 75.75 23.09
N GLU A 876 -19.07 76.60 23.53
CA GLU A 876 -18.35 77.61 22.72
C GLU A 876 -17.66 76.96 21.50
N GLU A 877 -17.88 77.53 20.31
CA GLU A 877 -17.46 77.03 18.98
C GLU A 877 -18.36 75.99 18.28
N GLY A 878 -19.69 76.16 18.29
CA GLY A 878 -20.56 75.82 17.13
C GLY A 878 -20.46 74.43 16.50
N LEU A 879 -19.99 73.41 17.22
CA LEU A 879 -19.84 72.04 16.72
C LEU A 879 -21.09 71.22 17.07
N VAL A 880 -21.59 70.52 16.06
CA VAL A 880 -22.72 69.57 16.08
C VAL A 880 -22.35 68.36 16.99
N PRO A 881 -23.30 67.71 17.69
CA PRO A 881 -23.03 66.43 18.36
C PRO A 881 -22.35 65.45 17.39
N LEU A 882 -21.11 65.07 17.69
CA LEU A 882 -20.31 64.14 16.90
C LEU A 882 -20.40 62.75 17.54
N VAL A 883 -20.89 61.78 16.79
CA VAL A 883 -20.83 60.37 17.16
C VAL A 883 -19.74 59.72 16.35
N ASP A 884 -18.70 59.25 17.02
CA ASP A 884 -17.64 58.46 16.40
C ASP A 884 -18.18 57.05 16.13
N VAL A 885 -18.08 56.61 14.88
CA VAL A 885 -18.34 55.22 14.50
C VAL A 885 -16.99 54.52 14.41
N PRO A 886 -16.66 53.64 15.36
CA PRO A 886 -15.36 52.99 15.41
C PRO A 886 -15.28 51.86 14.38
N THR A 887 -15.33 52.18 13.09
CA THR A 887 -15.24 51.19 12.00
C THR A 887 -13.88 50.49 11.97
N SER A 888 -12.84 51.09 12.57
CA SER A 888 -11.55 50.41 12.79
C SER A 888 -11.65 49.18 13.71
N LYS A 889 -12.67 49.07 14.56
CA LYS A 889 -12.92 47.86 15.36
C LYS A 889 -13.49 46.70 14.54
N LEU A 890 -13.94 46.95 13.31
CA LEU A 890 -14.46 45.94 12.37
C LEU A 890 -13.39 45.46 11.38
N SER A 891 -12.21 46.08 11.38
CA SER A 891 -11.02 45.51 10.75
C SER A 891 -10.31 44.52 11.67
N ASP A 892 -9.73 43.48 11.08
CA ASP A 892 -8.97 42.44 11.78
C ASP A 892 -9.77 41.78 12.90
N MET A 893 -11.01 41.38 12.61
CA MET A 893 -11.83 40.63 13.54
C MET A 893 -11.30 39.21 13.73
N GLY A 894 -10.91 38.91 14.97
CA GLY A 894 -10.23 37.67 15.33
C GLY A 894 -8.71 37.84 15.38
N PRO A 895 -7.96 36.72 15.46
CA PRO A 895 -6.51 36.72 15.28
C PRO A 895 -6.07 37.55 14.06
N SER A 896 -5.07 38.42 14.25
CA SER A 896 -4.56 39.34 13.22
C SER A 896 -4.10 38.62 11.92
N GLU A 897 -3.78 37.34 12.03
CA GLU A 897 -3.33 36.48 10.92
C GLU A 897 -4.48 36.07 9.98
N MET A 898 -5.72 36.01 10.48
CA MET A 898 -6.89 35.76 9.64
C MET A 898 -7.27 36.98 8.80
N GLY A 899 -6.87 38.19 9.19
CA GLY A 899 -7.11 39.42 8.41
C GLY A 899 -8.57 39.62 7.98
N LEU A 900 -9.53 39.17 8.81
CA LEU A 900 -10.96 39.29 8.49
C LEU A 900 -11.41 40.74 8.70
N SER A 901 -11.55 41.48 7.62
CA SER A 901 -12.20 42.79 7.62
C SER A 901 -13.68 42.63 7.30
N LEU A 902 -14.56 42.96 8.25
CA LEU A 902 -15.99 42.96 8.01
C LEU A 902 -16.43 44.28 7.38
N PHE A 903 -17.02 44.18 6.20
CA PHE A 903 -17.71 45.27 5.52
C PHE A 903 -19.21 45.14 5.73
N GLY A 904 -20.02 46.14 5.39
CA GLY A 904 -21.44 46.00 5.70
C GLY A 904 -22.30 47.23 5.58
N PHE A 905 -23.55 47.04 5.99
CA PHE A 905 -24.59 48.05 5.98
C PHE A 905 -25.27 48.09 7.34
N VAL A 906 -25.33 49.26 7.94
CA VAL A 906 -26.05 49.48 9.20
C VAL A 906 -27.25 50.37 8.93
N THR A 907 -28.44 49.83 9.11
CA THR A 907 -29.69 50.52 8.94
C THR A 907 -30.28 50.82 10.31
N ILE A 908 -30.58 52.10 10.58
CA ILE A 908 -31.20 52.56 11.82
C ILE A 908 -32.55 53.19 11.48
N THR A 909 -33.62 52.62 12.02
CA THR A 909 -34.97 53.13 11.87
C THR A 909 -35.40 53.91 13.12
N MET A 910 -35.62 55.21 12.98
CA MET A 910 -35.94 56.12 14.08
C MET A 910 -37.43 56.06 14.50
N PRO A 911 -37.77 56.31 15.78
CA PRO A 911 -39.15 56.29 16.25
C PRO A 911 -39.98 57.43 15.67
N LEU A 912 -41.30 57.21 15.58
CA LEU A 912 -42.24 58.22 15.09
C LEU A 912 -42.16 59.53 15.91
N GLY A 913 -41.76 60.60 15.23
CA GLY A 913 -41.73 61.95 15.76
C GLY A 913 -40.38 62.41 16.34
N ILE A 914 -39.33 61.59 16.25
CA ILE A 914 -37.92 62.01 16.40
C ILE A 914 -37.28 61.94 15.02
N GLN A 915 -36.62 63.01 14.58
CA GLN A 915 -35.90 63.08 13.30
C GLN A 915 -34.50 63.67 13.51
N LEU A 916 -33.52 63.18 12.77
CA LEU A 916 -32.16 63.72 12.70
C LEU A 916 -32.03 64.59 11.44
N GLU A 917 -31.85 65.90 11.64
CA GLU A 917 -31.58 66.90 10.60
C GLU A 917 -30.06 67.16 10.47
N ASP A 918 -29.61 67.74 9.35
CA ASP A 918 -28.20 68.11 9.12
C ASP A 918 -27.18 66.96 9.28
N LEU A 919 -27.57 65.75 8.87
CA LEU A 919 -26.70 64.57 8.87
C LEU A 919 -25.47 64.81 7.98
N THR A 920 -24.29 64.78 8.60
CA THR A 920 -23.00 64.91 7.92
C THR A 920 -22.08 63.78 8.33
N SER A 921 -21.42 63.16 7.36
CA SER A 921 -20.38 62.14 7.57
C SER A 921 -19.06 62.69 7.02
N SER A 922 -17.97 62.49 7.75
CA SER A 922 -16.63 62.95 7.33
C SER A 922 -16.13 62.24 6.07
N LYS A 923 -16.68 61.05 5.78
CA LYS A 923 -16.32 60.18 4.65
C LYS A 923 -17.42 60.05 3.58
N GLY A 924 -18.61 60.61 3.80
CA GLY A 924 -19.70 60.67 2.82
C GLY A 924 -20.43 59.35 2.57
N ARG A 925 -20.44 58.43 3.54
CA ARG A 925 -21.00 57.07 3.43
C ARG A 925 -22.36 56.87 4.12
N LEU A 926 -23.12 57.96 4.26
CA LEU A 926 -24.38 57.97 5.00
C LEU A 926 -25.52 58.48 4.11
N THR A 927 -26.60 57.70 4.04
CA THR A 927 -27.84 58.07 3.37
C THR A 927 -28.99 58.13 4.37
N SER A 928 -29.95 59.02 4.14
CA SER A 928 -31.15 59.12 4.96
C SER A 928 -32.38 59.29 4.08
N GLU A 929 -33.37 58.45 4.31
CA GLU A 929 -34.64 58.46 3.60
C GLU A 929 -35.80 58.44 4.60
N ILE A 930 -36.95 59.02 4.21
CA ILE A 930 -38.19 58.91 4.99
C ILE A 930 -38.99 57.81 4.34
N ASP A 931 -39.26 56.72 5.08
CA ASP A 931 -40.06 55.62 4.57
C ASP A 931 -41.50 56.10 4.30
N ASN A 932 -41.96 55.85 3.07
CA ASN A 932 -43.28 56.24 2.59
C ASN A 932 -44.42 55.58 3.36
N VAL A 933 -44.19 54.38 3.92
CA VAL A 933 -45.22 53.59 4.62
C VAL A 933 -45.28 53.94 6.10
N SER A 934 -44.16 53.81 6.81
CA SER A 934 -44.11 54.04 8.26
C SER A 934 -44.02 55.52 8.64
N GLN A 935 -43.68 56.42 7.70
CA GLN A 935 -43.38 57.85 7.95
C GLN A 935 -42.24 58.04 8.97
N ARG A 936 -41.39 57.02 9.13
CA ARG A 936 -40.21 57.02 10.00
C ARG A 936 -38.97 57.32 9.17
N GLN A 937 -37.96 57.88 9.81
CA GLN A 937 -36.68 58.13 9.16
C GLN A 937 -35.82 56.86 9.23
N VAL A 938 -35.33 56.43 8.08
CA VAL A 938 -34.38 55.32 7.93
C VAL A 938 -33.03 55.91 7.55
N ILE A 939 -31.99 55.52 8.28
CA ILE A 939 -30.62 55.99 8.08
C ILE A 939 -29.78 54.77 7.75
N THR A 940 -29.14 54.74 6.59
CA THR A 940 -28.26 53.65 6.18
C THR A 940 -26.82 54.14 6.15
N TYR A 941 -25.95 53.43 6.84
CA TYR A 941 -24.52 53.68 6.90
C TYR A 941 -23.78 52.53 6.21
N GLU A 942 -22.97 52.87 5.20
CA GLU A 942 -22.17 51.91 4.43
C GLU A 942 -20.75 51.82 4.98
N ILE A 943 -20.34 50.61 5.35
CA ILE A 943 -19.00 50.26 5.83
C ILE A 943 -18.25 49.64 4.65
N ALA A 944 -17.54 50.49 3.90
CA ALA A 944 -16.80 50.08 2.70
C ALA A 944 -15.29 49.92 2.95
N PRO A 945 -14.57 49.13 2.12
CA PRO A 945 -13.12 48.97 2.22
C PRO A 945 -12.35 50.31 2.21
N GLY A 946 -11.46 50.49 3.19
CA GLY A 946 -10.61 51.69 3.33
C GLY A 946 -11.25 52.89 4.07
N VAL A 947 -12.47 52.73 4.61
CA VAL A 947 -13.17 53.76 5.40
C VAL A 947 -13.04 53.46 6.90
N TYR A 948 -11.96 53.98 7.51
CA TYR A 948 -11.72 53.84 8.95
C TYR A 948 -12.09 55.12 9.71
N ASP A 949 -12.77 54.93 10.85
CA ASP A 949 -13.11 55.92 11.86
C ASP A 949 -13.82 57.16 11.28
N ASP A 950 -15.11 57.00 10.97
CA ASP A 950 -15.97 58.09 10.50
C ASP A 950 -16.67 58.78 11.67
N SER A 951 -16.78 60.11 11.61
CA SER A 951 -17.54 60.91 12.57
C SER A 951 -18.85 61.38 11.95
N ILE A 952 -19.97 61.06 12.59
CA ILE A 952 -21.31 61.46 12.15
C ILE A 952 -21.79 62.65 12.99
N GLY A 953 -22.10 63.77 12.34
CA GLY A 953 -22.73 64.94 12.96
C GLY A 953 -24.22 65.01 12.63
N PHE A 954 -25.08 65.26 13.62
CA PHE A 954 -26.52 65.46 13.42
C PHE A 954 -27.17 66.45 14.40
N ASN A 955 -28.31 67.01 14.02
CA ASN A 955 -29.20 67.80 14.87
C ASN A 955 -30.50 67.04 15.14
N ALA A 956 -30.82 66.74 16.40
CA ALA A 956 -32.06 66.05 16.74
C ALA A 956 -33.25 67.03 16.82
N LEU A 957 -34.30 66.74 16.05
CA LEU A 957 -35.60 67.41 16.03
C LEU A 957 -36.65 66.52 16.68
N LEU A 958 -37.26 67.00 17.77
CA LEU A 958 -38.46 66.40 18.34
C LEU A 958 -39.69 67.09 17.75
N THR A 959 -40.46 66.36 16.95
CA THR A 959 -41.68 66.88 16.35
C THR A 959 -42.77 67.13 17.42
N PRO A 960 -43.72 68.05 17.18
CA PRO A 960 -44.85 68.28 18.07
C PRO A 960 -45.69 67.02 18.34
N MET A 961 -45.70 66.06 17.41
CA MET A 961 -46.39 64.78 17.56
C MET A 961 -45.80 63.93 18.70
N TRP A 962 -44.47 63.87 18.80
CA TRP A 962 -43.80 63.18 19.89
C TRP A 962 -44.11 63.85 21.25
N VAL A 963 -44.03 65.18 21.32
CA VAL A 963 -44.31 65.94 22.56
C VAL A 963 -45.75 65.73 23.03
N ILE A 964 -46.73 65.78 22.12
CA ILE A 964 -48.15 65.54 22.43
C ILE A 964 -48.36 64.11 22.93
N SER A 965 -47.71 63.12 22.32
CA SER A 965 -47.75 61.72 22.75
C SER A 965 -47.31 61.55 24.21
N GLN A 966 -46.25 62.23 24.63
CA GLN A 966 -45.74 62.15 26.00
C GLN A 966 -46.66 62.83 27.04
N ILE A 967 -47.29 63.96 26.69
CA ILE A 967 -48.09 64.77 27.64
C ILE A 967 -49.61 64.50 27.60
N GLN A 968 -50.10 63.70 26.64
CA GLN A 968 -51.54 63.49 26.43
C GLN A 968 -52.29 63.01 27.68
N PHE A 969 -51.67 62.13 28.48
CA PHE A 969 -52.27 61.62 29.71
C PHE A 969 -52.44 62.72 30.78
N TYR A 970 -51.51 63.68 30.86
CA TYR A 970 -51.64 64.83 31.73
C TYR A 970 -52.73 65.78 31.27
N LEU A 971 -52.81 66.02 29.95
CA LEU A 971 -53.86 66.86 29.36
C LEU A 971 -55.26 66.26 29.60
N ILE A 972 -55.40 64.94 29.45
CA ILE A 972 -56.63 64.19 29.77
C ILE A 972 -56.93 64.28 31.28
N GLY A 973 -55.93 64.08 32.14
CA GLY A 973 -56.07 64.20 33.60
C GLY A 973 -56.50 65.61 34.05
N LEU A 974 -55.92 66.66 33.47
CA LEU A 974 -56.29 68.06 33.68
C LEU A 974 -57.71 68.36 33.19
N LEU A 975 -58.09 67.80 32.05
CA LEU A 975 -59.45 67.88 31.53
C LEU A 975 -60.45 67.20 32.47
N LEU A 976 -60.15 65.97 32.94
CA LEU A 976 -60.99 65.25 33.90
C LEU A 976 -61.09 65.97 35.24
N PHE A 977 -59.99 66.52 35.76
CA PHE A 977 -59.99 67.30 37.00
C PHE A 977 -60.77 68.61 36.86
N SER A 978 -60.62 69.31 35.73
CA SER A 978 -61.38 70.53 35.42
C SER A 978 -62.88 70.24 35.28
N LEU A 979 -63.25 69.17 34.57
CA LEU A 979 -64.63 68.68 34.44
C LEU A 979 -65.20 68.28 35.80
N TRP A 980 -64.43 67.59 36.64
CA TRP A 980 -64.82 67.25 38.01
C TRP A 980 -65.05 68.51 38.86
N ARG A 981 -64.16 69.50 38.78
CA ARG A 981 -64.27 70.77 39.50
C ARG A 981 -65.49 71.59 39.03
N VAL A 982 -65.78 71.59 37.72
CA VAL A 982 -66.97 72.23 37.13
C VAL A 982 -68.24 71.50 37.56
N ARG A 983 -68.26 70.16 37.54
CA ARG A 983 -69.39 69.33 38.00
C ARG A 983 -69.67 69.52 39.49
N ARG A 984 -68.62 69.65 40.32
CA ARG A 984 -68.71 69.97 41.76
C ARG A 984 -69.27 71.39 42.02
N ARG A 985 -68.92 72.37 41.19
CA ARG A 985 -69.51 73.74 41.27
C ARG A 985 -70.98 73.75 40.82
N MET A 986 -71.31 73.05 39.74
CA MET A 986 -72.68 72.94 39.21
C MET A 986 -73.61 72.22 40.18
N THR A 987 -73.18 71.13 40.80
CA THR A 987 -73.96 70.40 41.82
C THR A 987 -74.20 71.25 43.07
N ARG A 988 -73.22 72.04 43.53
CA ARG A 988 -73.42 73.02 44.62
C ARG A 988 -74.44 74.11 44.24
N LYS A 989 -74.37 74.66 43.02
CA LYS A 989 -75.37 75.64 42.54
C LYS A 989 -76.78 75.04 42.38
N ARG A 990 -76.90 73.80 41.92
CA ARG A 990 -78.19 73.07 41.82
C ARG A 990 -78.80 72.76 43.19
N ARG A 991 -77.99 72.48 44.21
CA ARG A 991 -78.48 72.30 45.59
C ARG A 991 -79.01 73.60 46.21
N LYS A 992 -78.37 74.75 45.94
CA LYS A 992 -78.89 76.08 46.38
C LYS A 992 -80.23 76.43 45.71
N ARG A 993 -80.36 76.25 44.39
CA ARG A 993 -81.61 76.55 43.66
C ARG A 993 -82.79 75.66 44.06
N ARG A 994 -82.55 74.42 44.48
CA ARG A 994 -83.61 73.53 44.99
C ARG A 994 -84.08 73.89 46.40
N ALA A 995 -83.22 74.51 47.22
CA ALA A 995 -83.60 75.04 48.53
C ALA A 995 -84.43 76.32 48.39
N GLU A 996 -84.10 77.20 47.45
CA GLU A 996 -84.85 78.45 47.18
C GLU A 996 -86.22 78.18 46.50
N ALA A 997 -86.34 77.13 45.67
CA ALA A 997 -87.61 76.75 45.03
C ALA A 997 -88.61 76.05 45.96
N LEU A 998 -88.14 75.43 47.07
CA LEU A 998 -89.02 74.86 48.10
C LEU A 998 -89.60 75.94 49.03
N VAL A 999 -88.85 77.02 49.29
CA VAL A 999 -89.31 78.18 50.08
C VAL A 999 -90.31 79.02 49.30
N ALA A 1000 -90.14 79.18 47.98
CA ALA A 1000 -91.07 79.94 47.13
C ALA A 1000 -92.42 79.23 46.86
N LEU A 1001 -92.53 77.93 47.18
CA LEU A 1001 -93.75 77.12 47.01
C LEU A 1001 -94.68 77.15 48.23
N GLU A 1002 -94.17 77.50 49.42
CA GLU A 1002 -94.97 77.72 50.63
C GLU A 1002 -95.57 79.14 50.71
N GLU A 1003 -95.07 80.10 49.92
CA GLU A 1003 -95.48 81.51 49.98
C GLU A 1003 -96.55 81.91 48.93
N SER A 1004 -96.99 80.99 48.06
CA SER A 1004 -97.93 81.28 46.95
C SER A 1004 -99.38 80.82 47.16
N VAL A 1005 -99.82 80.57 48.40
CA VAL A 1005 -101.22 80.22 48.74
C VAL A 1005 -101.90 81.37 49.49
N ALA A 1006 -101.93 82.57 48.91
CA ALA A 1006 -102.81 83.65 49.37
C ALA A 1006 -103.14 84.65 48.25
N SER A 1007 -104.43 84.65 47.89
CA SER A 1007 -105.17 85.62 47.09
C SER A 1007 -105.19 85.48 45.55
N PRO A 1008 -106.34 85.83 44.93
CA PRO A 1008 -106.73 85.41 43.59
C PRO A 1008 -106.72 86.58 42.58
N VAL A 1009 -106.77 86.25 41.29
CA VAL A 1009 -107.35 87.00 40.15
C VAL A 1009 -106.55 86.61 38.90
N GLY A 1010 -107.21 85.94 37.97
CA GLY A 1010 -106.65 85.62 36.66
C GLY A 1010 -106.82 86.75 35.66
N TYR A 1011 -105.94 86.79 34.65
CA TYR A 1011 -106.28 87.15 33.26
C TYR A 1011 -105.09 86.78 32.32
N ILE A 1012 -105.30 87.05 31.04
CA ILE A 1012 -105.03 86.41 29.73
C ILE A 1012 -103.56 86.33 29.21
N PRO A 1013 -103.29 85.49 28.18
CA PRO A 1013 -101.98 84.96 27.82
C PRO A 1013 -101.18 85.86 26.86
N PRO A 1014 -99.83 85.70 26.78
CA PRO A 1014 -99.05 86.26 25.68
C PRO A 1014 -98.88 85.28 24.51
N GLN A 1015 -99.01 85.82 23.30
CA GLN A 1015 -99.06 85.12 22.01
C GLN A 1015 -97.77 84.38 21.63
N PRO A 1016 -97.87 83.29 20.84
CA PRO A 1016 -96.72 82.59 20.26
C PRO A 1016 -96.06 83.43 19.15
N THR A 1017 -94.75 83.68 19.28
CA THR A 1017 -93.94 84.54 18.38
C THR A 1017 -93.25 83.76 17.24
N VAL A 1018 -93.82 82.63 16.82
CA VAL A 1018 -93.19 81.76 15.80
C VAL A 1018 -94.24 81.03 14.98
N GLU A 1019 -94.18 81.17 13.66
CA GLU A 1019 -94.96 80.39 12.69
C GLU A 1019 -94.08 79.28 12.10
N VAL A 1020 -94.60 78.05 12.06
CA VAL A 1020 -93.96 76.90 11.43
C VAL A 1020 -94.44 76.85 9.99
N LEU A 1021 -93.54 77.12 9.04
CA LEU A 1021 -93.92 77.26 7.63
C LEU A 1021 -93.92 75.93 6.87
N GLN A 1022 -93.18 74.92 7.33
CA GLN A 1022 -93.22 73.56 6.76
C GLN A 1022 -92.50 72.56 7.68
N VAL A 1023 -93.01 71.33 7.73
CA VAL A 1023 -92.33 70.15 8.29
C VAL A 1023 -92.11 69.20 7.12
N SER A 1024 -90.86 68.87 6.80
CA SER A 1024 -90.59 67.81 5.82
C SER A 1024 -90.60 66.44 6.52
N ASP A 1025 -90.89 65.38 5.78
CA ASP A 1025 -90.99 63.99 6.29
C ASP A 1025 -89.67 63.45 6.89
N ASN A 1026 -88.59 64.25 6.87
CA ASN A 1026 -87.29 63.96 7.47
C ASN A 1026 -87.05 64.73 8.79
N GLY A 1027 -88.08 65.35 9.38
CA GLY A 1027 -88.06 65.89 10.75
C GLY A 1027 -87.42 67.28 10.93
N ILE A 1028 -87.16 68.03 9.86
CA ILE A 1028 -86.63 69.40 9.93
C ILE A 1028 -87.79 70.40 10.00
N VAL A 1029 -87.80 71.26 11.02
CA VAL A 1029 -88.82 72.31 11.23
C VAL A 1029 -88.24 73.69 10.90
N ILE A 1030 -88.74 74.32 9.84
CA ILE A 1030 -88.35 75.69 9.47
C ILE A 1030 -89.26 76.69 10.20
N LYS A 1031 -88.64 77.54 11.04
CA LYS A 1031 -89.33 78.54 11.87
C LYS A 1031 -88.91 79.95 11.49
N ARG A 1032 -89.86 80.82 11.16
CA ARG A 1032 -89.61 82.25 10.90
C ARG A 1032 -89.97 83.07 12.13
N ARG A 1033 -89.04 83.91 12.60
CA ARG A 1033 -89.25 84.86 13.71
C ARG A 1033 -89.65 86.22 13.13
N LEU A 1034 -90.80 86.77 13.54
CA LEU A 1034 -91.22 88.12 13.16
C LEU A 1034 -90.68 89.12 14.20
N VAL A 1035 -90.05 90.20 13.72
CA VAL A 1035 -89.51 91.29 14.55
C VAL A 1035 -90.62 92.30 14.81
N THR A 1036 -90.87 92.62 16.07
CA THR A 1036 -91.87 93.58 16.54
C THR A 1036 -91.38 95.02 16.40
N THR A 1037 -92.23 95.90 15.86
CA THR A 1037 -92.35 97.28 16.34
C THR A 1037 -93.54 97.37 17.29
#